data_AF-A0A1I3JL10-F1
#
_entry.id   AF-A0A1I3JL10-F1
#
_cell.length_a   1.000
_cell.length_b   1.000
_cell.length_c   1.000
_cell.angle_alpha   90.00
_cell.angle_beta   90.00
_cell.angle_gamma   90.00
#
_symmetry.space_group_name_H-M   'P 1'
#
loop_
_entity.id
_entity.type
_entity.pdbx_description
1 polymer ?
#
loop_
_entity_poly.entity_id
_entity_poly.type
_entity_poly.pdbx_seq_one_letter_code
_entity_poly.pdbx_strand_id
1 'polypeptide(L)'
;MSRLTVPLGPLAGGASATPPAPVDDGLGRATEELGARIFQAGQALEADRLQAQFSDAYTTAATGLADLRVELEREQDPDRLDAAWSARAEELKSRAAEGLDERNRQRFASAWASMSTPVKIDLGRRSNDLRGARALTQLSQRAQADAGLLLLSRDERAKATDEYATQLAGAVALGQVPMERVPGILASYRADLTQPALRRLLSEDPARLVAMIDAGEFEDAPADLREQFRASAASAVRAQESAAATAAAADRTRAEARADQDLEDLIAVAELGGVWEREAEVFADPLARERPGYFDAYAVAALRDEGVPRMTPAQMREHLAGLRAQAMRGPEEAAQVAALEKMIPAAEAAWRDDPIAKARAVGLAAPSDLPPDLSSPSAWATALRERGAIMGALAEAGYVQPGAFAPFTADERERLGRMAGVEARPEDRAALAEILARSFPAQVHRVFGEVAPDDRAFAHVGQMLAGRGSRSAALSAFRGAQAIKSGAVALPTPEDRRAVFAEVAGDAMRYLSGSYAQVLAAADAIYGEVGAGIDPKDSPAEAREAYKQAIQRALGRAAVNARSDAGGIQEINGRATLLPLGLTAPEVSNVLRGMRGPEYRGLSDGRAQALALEALAAASVHGGAAEFLSGDPLAFEHLEDVTFVATSQGSHRVQIKGVDLVDAKTGGPFEVSLQRLVSEARQRAGARP
;
A
#
# COMPACT_ATOMS: atom_id res chain seq x y z
N MET A 1 127.64 -31.80 -40.39
CA MET A 1 128.28 -32.18 -41.68
C MET A 1 127.78 -31.15 -42.70
N SER A 2 128.56 -30.36 -43.44
CA SER A 2 129.92 -30.48 -43.97
C SER A 2 130.63 -29.11 -44.08
N ARG A 3 131.92 -29.15 -43.73
CA ARG A 3 133.08 -28.22 -43.88
C ARG A 3 133.05 -27.11 -44.95
N LEU A 4 133.57 -25.93 -44.59
CA LEU A 4 134.80 -25.37 -45.18
C LEU A 4 135.40 -24.23 -44.32
N THR A 5 136.72 -24.29 -44.16
CA THR A 5 137.56 -23.48 -43.26
C THR A 5 138.57 -22.67 -44.09
N VAL A 6 138.96 -21.51 -43.54
CA VAL A 6 139.85 -20.40 -44.01
C VAL A 6 141.22 -20.82 -44.60
N PRO A 7 142.00 -19.95 -45.32
CA PRO A 7 143.01 -19.15 -44.59
C PRO A 7 143.46 -17.77 -45.18
N LEU A 8 144.14 -17.06 -44.29
CA LEU A 8 144.86 -15.77 -44.36
C LEU A 8 146.11 -15.74 -45.26
N GLY A 9 146.57 -14.53 -45.61
CA GLY A 9 147.96 -14.26 -46.03
C GLY A 9 148.31 -12.75 -46.13
N PRO A 10 149.44 -12.24 -45.58
CA PRO A 10 149.68 -10.80 -45.36
C PRO A 10 150.83 -10.16 -46.19
N LEU A 11 151.01 -8.83 -45.98
CA LEU A 11 152.19 -7.95 -46.17
C LEU A 11 152.55 -7.32 -47.55
N ALA A 12 152.34 -6.00 -47.62
CA ALA A 12 153.25 -4.89 -47.97
C ALA A 12 153.93 -4.75 -49.37
N GLY A 13 153.58 -3.63 -50.06
CA GLY A 13 154.54 -2.61 -50.52
C GLY A 13 154.89 -2.52 -52.02
N GLY A 14 154.62 -1.36 -52.65
CA GLY A 14 155.31 -0.91 -53.87
C GLY A 14 154.46 -0.09 -54.87
N ALA A 15 154.81 1.18 -55.07
CA ALA A 15 154.05 2.16 -55.88
C ALA A 15 154.32 2.10 -57.40
N SER A 16 153.28 2.38 -58.20
CA SER A 16 153.20 3.37 -59.30
C SER A 16 152.32 2.93 -60.50
N ALA A 17 151.69 3.94 -61.11
CA ALA A 17 151.04 4.00 -62.44
C ALA A 17 149.52 3.67 -62.59
N THR A 18 148.71 4.75 -62.61
CA THR A 18 147.48 4.99 -63.43
C THR A 18 147.79 4.74 -64.93
N PRO A 19 146.87 4.40 -65.89
CA PRO A 19 145.43 4.77 -66.07
C PRO A 19 144.59 3.61 -66.74
N PRO A 20 143.45 3.77 -67.47
CA PRO A 20 142.55 4.90 -67.76
C PRO A 20 141.05 4.66 -67.44
N ALA A 21 140.27 5.74 -67.48
CA ALA A 21 138.80 5.74 -67.37
C ALA A 21 138.12 5.22 -68.66
N PRO A 22 137.17 4.28 -68.56
CA PRO A 22 136.24 3.97 -69.64
C PRO A 22 134.94 4.79 -69.54
N VAL A 23 134.42 5.08 -70.72
CA VAL A 23 133.36 6.02 -71.09
C VAL A 23 131.99 5.57 -70.56
N ASP A 24 131.19 6.56 -70.17
CA ASP A 24 129.81 6.48 -69.65
C ASP A 24 128.82 6.29 -70.80
N ASP A 25 128.54 5.03 -71.14
CA ASP A 25 127.47 4.67 -72.05
C ASP A 25 126.17 4.70 -71.24
N GLY A 26 125.49 5.86 -71.16
CA GLY A 26 124.35 6.19 -70.27
C GLY A 26 123.14 5.23 -70.19
N LEU A 27 123.20 4.04 -70.77
CA LEU A 27 122.27 2.93 -70.61
C LEU A 27 122.29 2.30 -69.20
N GLY A 28 123.45 2.28 -68.51
CA GLY A 28 123.58 1.67 -67.18
C GLY A 28 122.84 2.42 -66.07
N ARG A 29 122.97 3.76 -66.01
CA ARG A 29 122.21 4.58 -65.04
C ARG A 29 120.71 4.54 -65.28
N ALA A 30 120.29 4.53 -66.55
CA ALA A 30 118.87 4.44 -66.90
C ALA A 30 118.22 3.11 -66.45
N THR A 31 118.96 2.01 -66.48
CA THR A 31 118.46 0.71 -65.99
C THR A 31 118.45 0.62 -64.46
N GLU A 32 119.43 1.21 -63.78
CA GLU A 32 119.46 1.28 -62.31
C GLU A 32 118.34 2.18 -61.76
N GLU A 33 118.10 3.36 -62.36
CA GLU A 33 116.99 4.24 -61.99
C GLU A 33 115.62 3.59 -62.24
N LEU A 34 115.46 2.86 -63.34
CA LEU A 34 114.24 2.11 -63.62
C LEU A 34 114.03 0.98 -62.59
N GLY A 35 115.09 0.22 -62.25
CA GLY A 35 115.04 -0.82 -61.24
C GLY A 35 114.67 -0.31 -59.85
N ALA A 36 115.26 0.82 -59.44
CA ALA A 36 114.95 1.50 -58.18
C ALA A 36 113.49 2.00 -58.14
N ARG A 37 112.98 2.56 -59.24
CA ARG A 37 111.57 3.00 -59.33
C ARG A 37 110.59 1.83 -59.31
N ILE A 38 110.89 0.72 -59.98
CA ILE A 38 110.06 -0.49 -59.95
C ILE A 38 110.04 -1.09 -58.53
N PHE A 39 111.18 -1.14 -57.85
CA PHE A 39 111.25 -1.62 -56.46
C PHE A 39 110.50 -0.72 -55.49
N GLN A 40 110.66 0.61 -55.60
CA GLN A 40 109.90 1.59 -54.80
C GLN A 40 108.39 1.49 -55.08
N ALA A 41 107.98 1.36 -56.35
CA ALA A 41 106.58 1.15 -56.72
C ALA A 41 106.06 -0.17 -56.17
N GLY A 42 106.86 -1.24 -56.19
CA GLY A 42 106.51 -2.53 -55.58
C GLY A 42 106.33 -2.44 -54.06
N GLN A 43 107.23 -1.75 -53.36
CA GLN A 43 107.10 -1.51 -51.92
C GLN A 43 105.90 -0.62 -51.58
N ALA A 44 105.63 0.41 -52.38
CA ALA A 44 104.46 1.26 -52.22
C ALA A 44 103.16 0.46 -52.44
N LEU A 45 103.09 -0.35 -53.50
CA LEU A 45 101.96 -1.23 -53.77
C LEU A 45 101.76 -2.29 -52.67
N GLU A 46 102.84 -2.84 -52.11
CA GLU A 46 102.76 -3.78 -50.98
C GLU A 46 102.28 -3.07 -49.71
N ALA A 47 102.80 -1.87 -49.41
CA ALA A 47 102.37 -1.06 -48.28
C ALA A 47 100.89 -0.64 -48.42
N ASP A 48 100.46 -0.22 -49.60
CA ASP A 48 99.08 0.13 -49.92
C ASP A 48 98.17 -1.10 -49.80
N ARG A 49 98.60 -2.26 -50.32
CA ARG A 49 97.87 -3.53 -50.16
C ARG A 49 97.73 -3.90 -48.69
N LEU A 50 98.79 -3.81 -47.89
CA LEU A 50 98.76 -4.10 -46.45
C LEU A 50 97.90 -3.08 -45.71
N GLN A 51 97.96 -1.80 -46.07
CA GLN A 51 97.16 -0.77 -45.43
C GLN A 51 95.67 -0.92 -45.75
N ALA A 52 95.32 -1.25 -47.01
CA ALA A 52 93.95 -1.56 -47.41
C ALA A 52 93.42 -2.78 -46.65
N GLN A 53 94.17 -3.90 -46.63
CA GLN A 53 93.81 -5.09 -45.86
C GLN A 53 93.57 -4.80 -44.38
N PHE A 54 94.43 -4.02 -43.74
CA PHE A 54 94.25 -3.63 -42.34
C PHE A 54 93.02 -2.73 -42.14
N SER A 55 92.79 -1.79 -43.05
CA SER A 55 91.67 -0.84 -42.96
C SER A 55 90.32 -1.53 -43.15
N ASP A 56 90.25 -2.51 -44.06
CA ASP A 56 89.07 -3.35 -44.29
C ASP A 56 88.78 -4.23 -43.06
N ALA A 57 89.80 -4.88 -42.51
CA ALA A 57 89.67 -5.67 -41.28
C ALA A 57 89.24 -4.83 -40.07
N TYR A 58 89.85 -3.66 -39.89
CA TYR A 58 89.50 -2.72 -38.82
C TYR A 58 88.06 -2.24 -38.92
N THR A 59 87.64 -1.83 -40.12
CA THR A 59 86.26 -1.37 -40.37
C THR A 59 85.26 -2.48 -40.13
N THR A 60 85.53 -3.69 -40.63
CA THR A 60 84.70 -4.88 -40.42
C THR A 60 84.55 -5.20 -38.92
N ALA A 61 85.65 -5.16 -38.17
CA ALA A 61 85.63 -5.37 -36.73
C ALA A 61 84.86 -4.29 -35.97
N ALA A 62 85.06 -3.02 -36.31
CA ALA A 62 84.39 -1.89 -35.65
C ALA A 62 82.86 -1.92 -35.89
N THR A 63 82.43 -2.12 -37.13
CA THR A 63 81.01 -2.26 -37.48
C THR A 63 80.41 -3.49 -36.80
N GLY A 64 81.08 -4.64 -36.89
CA GLY A 64 80.59 -5.86 -36.25
C GLY A 64 80.49 -5.75 -34.72
N LEU A 65 81.39 -5.02 -34.06
CA LEU A 65 81.33 -4.80 -32.61
C LEU A 65 80.16 -3.89 -32.23
N ALA A 66 79.85 -2.88 -33.04
CA ALA A 66 78.69 -2.02 -32.84
C ALA A 66 77.38 -2.82 -33.01
N ASP A 67 77.29 -3.64 -34.05
CA ASP A 67 76.12 -4.50 -34.30
C ASP A 67 75.94 -5.53 -33.17
N LEU A 68 77.04 -6.19 -32.78
CA LEU A 68 77.03 -7.16 -31.69
C LEU A 68 76.61 -6.52 -30.37
N ARG A 69 77.06 -5.28 -30.07
CA ARG A 69 76.61 -4.53 -28.89
C ARG A 69 75.11 -4.32 -28.91
N VAL A 70 74.55 -3.81 -30.00
CA VAL A 70 73.09 -3.54 -30.11
C VAL A 70 72.29 -4.82 -29.99
N GLU A 71 72.77 -5.93 -30.54
CA GLU A 71 72.11 -7.22 -30.43
C GLU A 71 72.12 -7.74 -28.99
N LEU A 72 73.29 -7.73 -28.34
CA LEU A 72 73.44 -8.17 -26.95
C LEU A 72 72.70 -7.23 -25.98
N GLU A 73 72.54 -5.96 -26.33
CA GLU A 73 71.68 -5.02 -25.61
C GLU A 73 70.17 -5.38 -25.69
N ARG A 74 69.77 -6.45 -26.37
CA ARG A 74 68.41 -6.99 -26.29
C ARG A 74 68.29 -8.22 -25.40
N GLU A 75 69.41 -8.84 -25.03
CA GLU A 75 69.41 -9.99 -24.14
C GLU A 75 69.05 -9.53 -22.72
N GLN A 76 68.11 -10.25 -22.11
CA GLN A 76 67.61 -10.02 -20.75
C GLN A 76 68.21 -11.02 -19.76
N ASP A 77 68.88 -12.06 -20.27
CA ASP A 77 69.55 -13.08 -19.48
C ASP A 77 71.05 -12.78 -19.32
N PRO A 78 71.53 -12.35 -18.13
CA PRO A 78 72.93 -11.98 -17.92
C PRO A 78 73.91 -13.11 -18.23
N ASP A 79 73.51 -14.37 -18.00
CA ASP A 79 74.39 -15.51 -18.27
C ASP A 79 74.51 -15.79 -19.77
N ARG A 80 73.40 -15.61 -20.53
CA ARG A 80 73.43 -15.65 -22.00
C ARG A 80 74.18 -14.45 -22.57
N LEU A 81 74.04 -13.27 -21.97
CA LEU A 81 74.73 -12.05 -22.37
C LEU A 81 76.26 -12.24 -22.30
N ASP A 82 76.76 -12.72 -21.16
CA ASP A 82 78.20 -12.95 -20.93
C ASP A 82 78.75 -14.05 -21.85
N ALA A 83 78.00 -15.15 -22.02
CA ALA A 83 78.38 -16.26 -22.90
C ALA A 83 78.36 -15.86 -24.38
N ALA A 84 77.32 -15.14 -24.83
CA ALA A 84 77.17 -14.70 -26.21
C ALA A 84 78.22 -13.65 -26.58
N TRP A 85 78.56 -12.73 -25.68
CA TRP A 85 79.69 -11.81 -25.88
C TRP A 85 80.99 -12.58 -26.10
N SER A 86 81.32 -13.51 -25.19
CA SER A 86 82.59 -14.25 -25.25
C SER A 86 82.74 -15.07 -26.53
N ALA A 87 81.66 -15.73 -26.97
CA ALA A 87 81.67 -16.53 -28.19
C ALA A 87 81.72 -15.67 -29.47
N ARG A 88 80.83 -14.67 -29.58
CA ARG A 88 80.66 -13.90 -30.82
C ARG A 88 81.74 -12.86 -31.04
N ALA A 89 82.30 -12.30 -29.97
CA ALA A 89 83.43 -11.39 -30.08
C ALA A 89 84.66 -12.11 -30.68
N GLU A 90 84.95 -13.34 -30.25
CA GLU A 90 86.06 -14.12 -30.82
C GLU A 90 85.77 -14.61 -32.25
N GLU A 91 84.52 -14.96 -32.57
CA GLU A 91 84.12 -15.26 -33.95
C GLU A 91 84.32 -14.05 -34.87
N LEU A 92 83.83 -12.88 -34.46
CA LEU A 92 83.95 -11.63 -35.20
C LEU A 92 85.43 -11.24 -35.40
N LYS A 93 86.25 -11.36 -34.35
CA LYS A 93 87.69 -11.14 -34.43
C LYS A 93 88.36 -12.07 -35.43
N SER A 94 88.00 -13.36 -35.41
CA SER A 94 88.56 -14.37 -36.31
C SER A 94 88.18 -14.08 -37.77
N ARG A 95 86.92 -13.72 -38.01
CA ARG A 95 86.39 -13.35 -39.34
C ARG A 95 87.05 -12.08 -39.88
N ALA A 96 87.19 -11.05 -39.05
CA ALA A 96 87.84 -9.80 -39.44
C ALA A 96 89.35 -9.97 -39.69
N ALA A 97 89.98 -10.97 -39.07
CA ALA A 97 91.40 -11.28 -39.28
C ALA A 97 91.66 -12.22 -40.48
N GLU A 98 90.61 -12.75 -41.12
CA GLU A 98 90.74 -13.70 -42.22
C GLU A 98 91.45 -13.08 -43.43
N GLY A 99 92.43 -13.80 -43.99
CA GLY A 99 93.20 -13.32 -45.15
C GLY A 99 94.22 -12.22 -44.86
N LEU A 100 94.39 -11.81 -43.59
CA LEU A 100 95.42 -10.84 -43.22
C LEU A 100 96.84 -11.41 -43.31
N ASP A 101 97.74 -10.59 -43.86
CA ASP A 101 99.18 -10.79 -43.77
C ASP A 101 99.64 -10.84 -42.30
N GLU A 102 100.66 -11.65 -42.01
CA GLU A 102 101.20 -11.84 -40.66
C GLU A 102 101.58 -10.50 -40.00
N ARG A 103 102.16 -9.56 -40.77
CA ARG A 103 102.52 -8.22 -40.28
C ARG A 103 101.30 -7.42 -39.80
N ASN A 104 100.16 -7.62 -40.43
CA ASN A 104 98.91 -6.95 -40.07
C ASN A 104 98.13 -7.66 -38.96
N ARG A 105 98.27 -8.98 -38.80
CA ARG A 105 97.56 -9.71 -37.73
C ARG A 105 97.91 -9.21 -36.33
N GLN A 106 99.19 -8.93 -36.07
CA GLN A 106 99.63 -8.40 -34.78
C GLN A 106 99.09 -6.98 -34.53
N ARG A 107 99.14 -6.11 -35.55
CA ARG A 107 98.56 -4.76 -35.49
C ARG A 107 97.06 -4.83 -35.23
N PHE A 108 96.36 -5.74 -35.90
CA PHE A 108 94.92 -5.93 -35.77
C PHE A 108 94.54 -6.44 -34.38
N ALA A 109 95.28 -7.39 -33.81
CA ALA A 109 95.01 -7.91 -32.47
C ALA A 109 95.05 -6.81 -31.39
N SER A 110 96.02 -5.89 -31.46
CA SER A 110 96.11 -4.74 -30.56
C SER A 110 94.95 -3.76 -30.76
N ALA A 111 94.59 -3.46 -32.02
CA ALA A 111 93.45 -2.60 -32.33
C ALA A 111 92.12 -3.21 -31.83
N TRP A 112 91.93 -4.51 -32.02
CA TRP A 112 90.77 -5.26 -31.54
C TRP A 112 90.61 -5.18 -30.02
N ALA A 113 91.69 -5.35 -29.25
CA ALA A 113 91.65 -5.25 -27.80
C ALA A 113 91.18 -3.84 -27.34
N SER A 114 91.69 -2.79 -27.97
CA SER A 114 91.30 -1.40 -27.69
C SER A 114 89.82 -1.13 -28.02
N MET A 115 89.30 -1.71 -29.11
CA MET A 115 87.89 -1.53 -29.51
C MET A 115 86.91 -2.36 -28.66
N SER A 116 87.27 -3.61 -28.35
CA SER A 116 86.36 -4.55 -27.67
C SER A 116 86.28 -4.36 -26.15
N THR A 117 87.32 -3.81 -25.51
CA THR A 117 87.37 -3.64 -24.05
C THR A 117 86.28 -2.71 -23.49
N PRO A 118 86.03 -1.50 -24.06
CA PRO A 118 84.95 -0.63 -23.58
C PRO A 118 83.58 -1.30 -23.69
N VAL A 119 83.31 -1.99 -24.80
CA VAL A 119 82.05 -2.72 -25.01
C VAL A 119 81.88 -3.84 -23.99
N LYS A 120 82.95 -4.60 -23.71
CA LYS A 120 82.95 -5.64 -22.67
C LYS A 120 82.63 -5.07 -21.28
N ILE A 121 83.18 -3.91 -20.93
CA ILE A 121 82.92 -3.26 -19.63
C ILE A 121 81.47 -2.80 -19.53
N ASP A 122 80.93 -2.16 -20.57
CA ASP A 122 79.54 -1.72 -20.62
C ASP A 122 78.57 -2.90 -20.49
N LEU A 123 78.79 -3.97 -21.25
CA LEU A 123 77.99 -5.20 -21.17
C LEU A 123 78.12 -5.88 -19.81
N GLY A 124 79.31 -5.87 -19.20
CA GLY A 124 79.52 -6.39 -17.85
C GLY A 124 78.75 -5.62 -16.77
N ARG A 125 78.70 -4.28 -16.86
CA ARG A 125 77.86 -3.46 -15.97
C ARG A 125 76.38 -3.80 -16.13
N ARG A 126 75.91 -3.87 -17.37
CA ARG A 126 74.53 -4.24 -17.67
C ARG A 126 74.18 -5.65 -17.18
N SER A 127 75.08 -6.61 -17.35
CA SER A 127 74.93 -7.99 -16.83
C SER A 127 74.70 -7.97 -15.31
N ASN A 128 75.48 -7.18 -14.58
CA ASN A 128 75.32 -7.00 -13.13
C ASN A 128 74.01 -6.29 -12.77
N ASP A 129 73.61 -5.25 -13.51
CA ASP A 129 72.32 -4.57 -13.29
C ASP A 129 71.13 -5.52 -13.48
N LEU A 130 71.18 -6.37 -14.52
CA LEU A 130 70.16 -7.40 -14.76
C LEU A 130 70.11 -8.45 -13.64
N ARG A 131 71.28 -8.89 -13.13
CA ARG A 131 71.35 -9.78 -11.96
C ARG A 131 70.77 -9.11 -10.71
N GLY A 132 71.06 -7.82 -10.51
CA GLY A 132 70.49 -6.99 -9.44
C GLY A 132 68.96 -6.90 -9.50
N ALA A 133 68.42 -6.59 -10.69
CA ALA A 133 66.97 -6.51 -10.90
C ALA A 133 66.26 -7.86 -10.67
N ARG A 134 66.87 -8.97 -11.08
CA ARG A 134 66.35 -10.33 -10.81
C ARG A 134 66.35 -10.65 -9.32
N ALA A 135 67.43 -10.36 -8.61
CA ALA A 135 67.53 -10.58 -7.17
C ALA A 135 66.47 -9.77 -6.39
N LEU A 136 66.29 -8.49 -6.74
CA LEU A 136 65.25 -7.65 -6.13
C LEU A 136 63.84 -8.13 -6.44
N THR A 137 63.57 -8.62 -7.66
CA THR A 137 62.28 -9.22 -8.01
C THR A 137 62.01 -10.48 -7.19
N GLN A 138 62.99 -11.37 -7.02
CA GLN A 138 62.84 -12.58 -6.19
C GLN A 138 62.58 -12.24 -4.72
N LEU A 139 63.33 -11.27 -4.18
CA LEU A 139 63.10 -10.76 -2.83
C LEU A 139 61.69 -10.16 -2.70
N SER A 140 61.24 -9.36 -3.68
CA SER A 140 59.89 -8.78 -3.66
C SER A 140 58.78 -9.83 -3.74
N GLN A 141 58.93 -10.86 -4.59
CA GLN A 141 57.99 -11.98 -4.68
C GLN A 141 57.91 -12.75 -3.36
N ARG A 142 59.05 -12.97 -2.71
CA ARG A 142 59.08 -13.58 -1.37
C ARG A 142 58.36 -12.70 -0.36
N ALA A 143 58.60 -11.39 -0.36
CA ALA A 143 57.90 -10.45 0.50
C ALA A 143 56.38 -10.52 0.35
N GLN A 144 55.90 -10.60 -0.88
CA GLN A 144 54.47 -10.78 -1.16
C GLN A 144 53.95 -12.14 -0.68
N ALA A 145 54.73 -13.22 -0.85
CA ALA A 145 54.35 -14.54 -0.36
C ALA A 145 54.26 -14.59 1.17
N ASP A 146 55.26 -14.04 1.86
CA ASP A 146 55.30 -13.97 3.32
C ASP A 146 54.18 -13.07 3.88
N ALA A 147 53.89 -11.93 3.22
CA ALA A 147 52.76 -11.07 3.55
C ALA A 147 51.39 -11.73 3.33
N GLY A 148 51.32 -12.71 2.42
CA GLY A 148 50.14 -13.53 2.17
C GLY A 148 49.89 -14.62 3.23
N LEU A 149 50.89 -14.94 4.06
CA LEU A 149 50.73 -15.83 5.21
C LEU A 149 50.07 -15.04 6.34
N LEU A 150 48.74 -15.08 6.37
CA LEU A 150 47.93 -14.28 7.29
C LEU A 150 48.20 -14.69 8.75
N LEU A 151 48.46 -13.69 9.59
CA LEU A 151 48.60 -13.76 11.06
C LEU A 151 49.86 -14.44 11.57
N LEU A 152 51.02 -14.13 10.97
CA LEU A 152 52.30 -14.40 11.64
C LEU A 152 52.32 -13.70 13.02
N SER A 153 52.58 -14.47 14.06
CA SER A 153 52.94 -13.96 15.39
C SER A 153 54.16 -13.05 15.33
N ARG A 154 54.41 -12.27 16.39
CA ARG A 154 55.61 -11.42 16.48
C ARG A 154 56.90 -12.22 16.18
N ASP A 155 57.02 -13.42 16.76
CA ASP A 155 58.18 -14.28 16.57
C ASP A 155 58.31 -14.79 15.13
N GLU A 156 57.19 -15.14 14.49
CA GLU A 156 57.20 -15.56 13.08
C GLU A 156 57.55 -14.41 12.12
N ARG A 157 57.09 -13.18 12.39
CA ARG A 157 57.49 -12.00 11.60
C ARG A 157 58.96 -11.64 11.80
N ALA A 158 59.46 -11.76 13.02
CA ALA A 158 60.89 -11.59 13.32
C ALA A 158 61.73 -12.62 12.54
N LYS A 159 61.33 -13.90 12.59
CA LYS A 159 61.99 -14.97 11.84
C LYS A 159 61.96 -14.73 10.32
N ALA A 160 60.81 -14.36 9.76
CA ALA A 160 60.69 -14.03 8.34
C ALA A 160 61.61 -12.86 7.94
N THR A 161 61.69 -11.83 8.79
CA THR A 161 62.60 -10.69 8.62
C THR A 161 64.07 -11.12 8.65
N ASP A 162 64.46 -12.00 9.55
CA ASP A 162 65.85 -12.49 9.65
C ASP A 162 66.24 -13.35 8.44
N GLU A 163 65.34 -14.21 7.98
CA GLU A 163 65.54 -15.02 6.76
C GLU A 163 65.65 -14.12 5.52
N TYR A 164 64.81 -13.08 5.43
CA TYR A 164 64.87 -12.09 4.36
C TYR A 164 66.17 -11.27 4.41
N ALA A 165 66.60 -10.84 5.60
CA ALA A 165 67.86 -10.12 5.79
C ALA A 165 69.07 -10.97 5.38
N THR A 166 69.04 -12.27 5.65
CA THR A 166 70.09 -13.21 5.23
C THR A 166 70.17 -13.31 3.71
N GLN A 167 69.04 -13.40 3.01
CA GLN A 167 69.01 -13.41 1.55
C GLN A 167 69.46 -12.07 0.94
N LEU A 168 69.03 -10.97 1.53
CA LEU A 168 69.46 -9.63 1.13
C LEU A 168 70.96 -9.45 1.31
N ALA A 169 71.55 -9.94 2.40
CA ALA A 169 73.00 -9.94 2.61
C ALA A 169 73.74 -10.78 1.54
N GLY A 170 73.17 -11.93 1.14
CA GLY A 170 73.67 -12.71 0.01
C GLY A 170 73.67 -11.93 -1.31
N ALA A 171 72.60 -11.19 -1.60
CA ALA A 171 72.53 -10.33 -2.80
C ALA A 171 73.53 -9.17 -2.74
N VAL A 172 73.77 -8.58 -1.57
CA VAL A 172 74.81 -7.56 -1.37
C VAL A 172 76.20 -8.13 -1.60
N ALA A 173 76.50 -9.32 -1.07
CA ALA A 173 77.81 -9.99 -1.24
C ALA A 173 78.12 -10.30 -2.72
N LEU A 174 77.09 -10.55 -3.53
CA LEU A 174 77.19 -10.74 -4.98
C LEU A 174 77.23 -9.42 -5.78
N GLY A 175 77.19 -8.26 -5.11
CA GLY A 175 77.16 -6.94 -5.76
C GLY A 175 75.84 -6.63 -6.48
N GLN A 176 74.79 -7.41 -6.24
CA GLN A 176 73.47 -7.26 -6.87
C GLN A 176 72.63 -6.16 -6.24
N VAL A 177 72.87 -5.87 -4.95
CA VAL A 177 72.18 -4.82 -4.20
C VAL A 177 73.22 -3.90 -3.55
N PRO A 178 73.13 -2.58 -3.74
CA PRO A 178 74.01 -1.64 -3.08
C PRO A 178 73.69 -1.53 -1.58
N MET A 179 74.72 -1.45 -0.74
CA MET A 179 74.59 -1.55 0.72
C MET A 179 73.76 -0.42 1.33
N GLU A 180 73.78 0.77 0.72
CA GLU A 180 72.99 1.94 1.12
C GLU A 180 71.47 1.73 1.00
N ARG A 181 71.00 0.77 0.18
CA ARG A 181 69.57 0.49 0.01
C ARG A 181 69.02 -0.54 1.01
N VAL A 182 69.89 -1.29 1.68
CA VAL A 182 69.50 -2.39 2.60
C VAL A 182 68.54 -1.92 3.71
N PRO A 183 68.79 -0.81 4.43
CA PRO A 183 67.89 -0.39 5.51
C PRO A 183 66.48 -0.06 5.01
N GLY A 184 66.37 0.57 3.84
CA GLY A 184 65.07 0.91 3.23
C GLY A 184 64.29 -0.32 2.76
N ILE A 185 64.97 -1.30 2.18
CA ILE A 185 64.35 -2.56 1.74
C ILE A 185 63.82 -3.34 2.96
N LEU A 186 64.60 -3.45 4.03
CA LEU A 186 64.17 -4.14 5.26
C LEU A 186 63.02 -3.42 5.97
N ALA A 187 63.03 -2.08 6.01
CA ALA A 187 61.92 -1.30 6.57
C ALA A 187 60.62 -1.51 5.77
N SER A 188 60.69 -1.51 4.44
CA SER A 188 59.55 -1.82 3.56
C SER A 188 59.01 -3.23 3.83
N TYR A 189 59.89 -4.22 3.88
CA TYR A 189 59.51 -5.61 4.13
C TYR A 189 58.76 -5.79 5.46
N ARG A 190 59.25 -5.18 6.54
CA ARG A 190 58.56 -5.20 7.85
C ARG A 190 57.17 -4.56 7.79
N ALA A 191 57.03 -3.45 7.07
CA ALA A 191 55.74 -2.82 6.86
C ALA A 191 54.78 -3.72 6.05
N ASP A 192 55.30 -4.39 5.01
CA ASP A 192 54.54 -5.32 4.17
C ASP A 192 54.05 -6.56 4.94
N LEU A 193 54.80 -7.04 5.92
CA LEU A 193 54.36 -8.14 6.81
C LEU A 193 53.30 -7.70 7.85
N THR A 194 53.43 -6.49 8.40
CA THR A 194 52.60 -6.03 9.52
C THR A 194 51.27 -5.44 9.06
N GLN A 195 51.26 -4.70 7.94
CA GLN A 195 50.07 -3.98 7.48
C GLN A 195 48.87 -4.88 7.15
N PRO A 196 49.02 -6.04 6.47
CA PRO A 196 47.90 -6.95 6.21
C PRO A 196 47.27 -7.50 7.49
N ALA A 197 48.09 -7.85 8.49
CA ALA A 197 47.62 -8.35 9.78
C ALA A 197 46.81 -7.28 10.52
N LEU A 198 47.30 -6.03 10.56
CA LEU A 198 46.58 -4.88 11.14
C LEU A 198 45.24 -4.63 10.42
N ARG A 199 45.21 -4.64 9.07
CA ARG A 199 43.97 -4.46 8.29
C ARG A 199 42.94 -5.56 8.56
N ARG A 200 43.38 -6.81 8.62
CA ARG A 200 42.51 -7.94 8.91
C ARG A 200 41.89 -7.82 10.30
N LEU A 201 42.71 -7.60 11.33
CA LEU A 201 42.24 -7.44 12.69
C LEU A 201 41.32 -6.22 12.84
N LEU A 202 41.58 -5.12 12.14
CA LEU A 202 40.68 -3.95 12.14
C LEU A 202 39.28 -4.33 11.63
N SER A 203 39.20 -5.22 10.64
CA SER A 203 37.92 -5.67 10.07
C SER A 203 37.22 -6.77 10.87
N GLU A 204 37.98 -7.70 11.46
CA GLU A 204 37.43 -8.88 12.16
C GLU A 204 37.13 -8.59 13.64
N ASP A 205 38.07 -7.92 14.34
CA ASP A 205 37.99 -7.66 15.78
C ASP A 205 38.82 -6.41 16.15
N PRO A 206 38.26 -5.21 15.97
CA PRO A 206 38.97 -3.96 16.25
C PRO A 206 39.34 -3.81 17.74
N ALA A 207 38.59 -4.42 18.66
CA ALA A 207 38.92 -4.38 20.08
C ALA A 207 40.20 -5.19 20.36
N ARG A 208 40.30 -6.39 19.80
CA ARG A 208 41.53 -7.20 19.86
C ARG A 208 42.71 -6.51 19.20
N LEU A 209 42.50 -5.79 18.10
CA LEU A 209 43.57 -5.02 17.46
C LEU A 209 44.16 -3.98 18.42
N VAL A 210 43.33 -3.18 19.10
CA VAL A 210 43.80 -2.19 20.08
C VAL A 210 44.59 -2.88 21.20
N ALA A 211 44.06 -3.97 21.75
CA ALA A 211 44.72 -4.73 22.82
C ALA A 211 46.09 -5.29 22.39
N MET A 212 46.18 -5.81 21.15
CA MET A 212 47.44 -6.33 20.61
C MET A 212 48.47 -5.22 20.34
N ILE A 213 48.04 -4.06 19.82
CA ILE A 213 48.92 -2.90 19.65
C ILE A 213 49.47 -2.45 21.02
N ASP A 214 48.62 -2.40 22.04
CA ASP A 214 48.98 -1.99 23.41
C ASP A 214 49.86 -3.01 24.13
N ALA A 215 49.69 -4.30 23.85
CA ALA A 215 50.55 -5.37 24.34
C ALA A 215 51.92 -5.42 23.65
N GLY A 216 52.17 -4.56 22.65
CA GLY A 216 53.44 -4.53 21.92
C GLY A 216 53.59 -5.63 20.87
N GLU A 217 52.49 -6.30 20.48
CA GLU A 217 52.52 -7.35 19.45
C GLU A 217 52.91 -6.83 18.07
N PHE A 218 52.80 -5.52 17.82
CA PHE A 218 53.13 -4.87 16.55
C PHE A 218 54.29 -3.86 16.65
N GLU A 219 55.17 -3.98 17.64
CA GLU A 219 56.32 -3.06 17.81
C GLU A 219 57.25 -2.96 16.58
N ASP A 220 57.22 -3.99 15.72
CA ASP A 220 57.94 -4.06 14.45
C ASP A 220 57.35 -3.14 13.36
N ALA A 221 56.10 -2.69 13.51
CA ALA A 221 55.49 -1.72 12.62
C ALA A 221 55.92 -0.27 12.96
N PRO A 222 56.01 0.63 11.94
CA PRO A 222 56.25 2.05 12.16
C PRO A 222 55.28 2.66 13.17
N ALA A 223 55.76 3.56 14.04
CA ALA A 223 54.95 4.16 15.10
C ALA A 223 53.70 4.86 14.56
N ASP A 224 53.83 5.62 13.46
CA ASP A 224 52.71 6.31 12.82
C ASP A 224 51.64 5.33 12.30
N LEU A 225 52.08 4.18 11.76
CA LEU A 225 51.18 3.14 11.26
C LEU A 225 50.39 2.52 12.41
N ARG A 226 51.06 2.20 13.52
CA ARG A 226 50.40 1.68 14.73
C ARG A 226 49.37 2.66 15.27
N GLU A 227 49.71 3.93 15.39
CA GLU A 227 48.81 4.95 15.92
C GLU A 227 47.59 5.15 15.00
N GLN A 228 47.79 5.16 13.68
CA GLN A 228 46.70 5.22 12.70
C GLN A 228 45.73 4.04 12.83
N PHE A 229 46.25 2.81 12.94
CA PHE A 229 45.41 1.61 13.08
C PHE A 229 44.74 1.55 14.45
N ARG A 230 45.42 1.96 15.52
CA ARG A 230 44.84 2.08 16.86
C ARG A 230 43.67 3.05 16.88
N ALA A 231 43.84 4.25 16.32
CA ALA A 231 42.78 5.26 16.24
C ALA A 231 41.58 4.78 15.41
N SER A 232 41.85 4.12 14.27
CA SER A 232 40.81 3.54 13.42
C SER A 232 40.03 2.43 14.14
N ALA A 233 40.73 1.55 14.86
CA ALA A 233 40.13 0.46 15.61
C ALA A 233 39.29 0.97 16.80
N ALA A 234 39.80 1.94 17.56
CA ALA A 234 39.05 2.58 18.63
C ALA A 234 37.77 3.27 18.12
N SER A 235 37.82 3.90 16.94
CA SER A 235 36.64 4.47 16.28
C SER A 235 35.62 3.39 15.90
N ALA A 236 36.09 2.27 15.32
CA ALA A 236 35.23 1.14 14.94
C ALA A 236 34.53 0.49 16.15
N VAL A 237 35.23 0.32 17.28
CA VAL A 237 34.64 -0.19 18.54
C VAL A 237 33.52 0.74 19.03
N ARG A 238 33.77 2.05 19.10
CA ARG A 238 32.72 3.02 19.50
C ARG A 238 31.51 3.00 18.57
N ALA A 239 31.74 2.84 17.26
CA ALA A 239 30.66 2.73 16.29
C ALA A 239 29.82 1.46 16.48
N GLN A 240 30.46 0.32 16.78
CA GLN A 240 29.77 -0.94 17.08
C GLN A 240 28.93 -0.84 18.37
N GLU A 241 29.50 -0.27 19.44
CA GLU A 241 28.78 -0.05 20.70
C GLU A 241 27.57 0.89 20.51
N SER A 242 27.74 1.99 19.76
CA SER A 242 26.65 2.91 19.44
C SER A 242 25.55 2.27 18.59
N ALA A 243 25.92 1.43 17.60
CA ALA A 243 24.97 0.69 16.78
C ALA A 243 24.18 -0.33 17.62
N ALA A 244 24.85 -1.05 18.52
CA ALA A 244 24.20 -2.00 19.44
C ALA A 244 23.23 -1.29 20.40
N ALA A 245 23.62 -0.16 20.99
CA ALA A 245 22.74 0.64 21.83
C ALA A 245 21.52 1.17 21.06
N THR A 246 21.72 1.63 19.82
CA THR A 246 20.63 2.09 18.94
C THR A 246 19.69 0.95 18.57
N ALA A 247 20.21 -0.25 18.25
CA ALA A 247 19.39 -1.42 17.96
C ALA A 247 18.55 -1.84 19.17
N ALA A 248 19.16 -1.91 20.36
CA ALA A 248 18.46 -2.24 21.60
C ALA A 248 17.36 -1.22 21.94
N ALA A 249 17.61 0.07 21.71
CA ALA A 249 16.59 1.12 21.88
C ALA A 249 15.43 0.94 20.88
N ALA A 250 15.73 0.66 19.60
CA ALA A 250 14.72 0.43 18.58
C ALA A 250 13.86 -0.82 18.87
N ASP A 251 14.47 -1.91 19.33
CA ASP A 251 13.76 -3.13 19.69
C ASP A 251 12.85 -2.91 20.91
N ARG A 252 13.31 -2.15 21.91
CA ARG A 252 12.46 -1.72 23.03
C ARG A 252 11.26 -0.90 22.55
N THR A 253 11.47 0.09 21.68
CA THR A 253 10.35 0.89 21.14
C THR A 253 9.35 0.04 20.36
N ARG A 254 9.82 -0.95 19.57
CA ARG A 254 8.93 -1.87 18.86
C ARG A 254 8.13 -2.75 19.82
N ALA A 255 8.77 -3.26 20.87
CA ALA A 255 8.09 -4.06 21.90
C ALA A 255 7.03 -3.23 22.63
N GLU A 256 7.35 -1.97 22.99
CA GLU A 256 6.41 -1.05 23.63
C GLU A 256 5.20 -0.75 22.73
N ALA A 257 5.43 -0.44 21.44
CA ALA A 257 4.35 -0.21 20.49
C ALA A 257 3.49 -1.47 20.25
N ARG A 258 4.11 -2.66 20.28
CA ARG A 258 3.37 -3.92 20.19
C ARG A 258 2.50 -4.15 21.42
N ALA A 259 3.01 -3.88 22.61
CA ALA A 259 2.24 -3.98 23.85
C ALA A 259 1.05 -3.02 23.85
N ASP A 260 1.22 -1.78 23.38
CA ASP A 260 0.12 -0.82 23.24
C ASP A 260 -0.97 -1.33 22.28
N GLN A 261 -0.57 -1.81 21.09
CA GLN A 261 -1.52 -2.39 20.11
C GLN A 261 -2.24 -3.63 20.67
N ASP A 262 -1.51 -4.52 21.35
CA ASP A 262 -2.07 -5.73 21.91
C ASP A 262 -3.12 -5.41 23.01
N LEU A 263 -2.92 -4.34 23.79
CA LEU A 263 -3.91 -3.85 24.77
C LEU A 263 -5.14 -3.25 24.10
N GLU A 264 -4.97 -2.49 23.00
CA GLU A 264 -6.09 -1.94 22.21
C GLU A 264 -6.94 -3.04 21.57
N ASP A 265 -6.30 -4.04 20.97
CA ASP A 265 -6.98 -5.19 20.34
C ASP A 265 -7.78 -5.99 21.38
N LEU A 266 -7.21 -6.19 22.57
CA LEU A 266 -7.88 -6.84 23.70
C LEU A 266 -9.13 -6.06 24.11
N ILE A 267 -9.02 -4.73 24.31
CA ILE A 267 -10.17 -3.88 24.64
C ILE A 267 -11.27 -4.03 23.58
N ALA A 268 -10.92 -3.92 22.31
CA ALA A 268 -11.88 -3.97 21.21
C ALA A 268 -12.65 -5.31 21.16
N VAL A 269 -11.96 -6.44 21.41
CA VAL A 269 -12.59 -7.77 21.44
C VAL A 269 -13.44 -7.95 22.71
N ALA A 270 -12.95 -7.48 23.86
CA ALA A 270 -13.64 -7.63 25.15
C ALA A 270 -14.91 -6.76 25.24
N GLU A 271 -14.93 -5.55 24.67
CA GLU A 271 -16.13 -4.69 24.59
C GLU A 271 -17.29 -5.36 23.83
N LEU A 272 -16.98 -6.31 22.94
CA LEU A 272 -17.95 -7.10 22.19
C LEU A 272 -18.37 -8.40 22.90
N GLY A 273 -17.83 -8.70 24.07
CA GLY A 273 -18.10 -9.96 24.77
C GLY A 273 -17.18 -11.12 24.37
N GLY A 274 -16.15 -10.88 23.56
CA GLY A 274 -15.21 -11.89 23.07
C GLY A 274 -13.97 -12.05 23.94
N VAL A 275 -13.27 -13.19 23.79
CA VAL A 275 -11.97 -13.45 24.41
C VAL A 275 -10.90 -13.37 23.33
N TRP A 276 -9.89 -12.52 23.52
CA TRP A 276 -8.80 -12.37 22.55
C TRP A 276 -7.75 -13.47 22.76
N GLU A 277 -7.23 -14.04 21.68
CA GLU A 277 -6.43 -15.27 21.72
C GLU A 277 -5.18 -15.16 22.60
N ARG A 278 -4.57 -13.97 22.69
CA ARG A 278 -3.33 -13.72 23.43
C ARG A 278 -3.55 -12.97 24.75
N GLU A 279 -4.79 -12.90 25.23
CA GLU A 279 -5.15 -12.16 26.46
C GLU A 279 -4.32 -12.59 27.68
N ALA A 280 -4.21 -13.90 27.90
CA ALA A 280 -3.41 -14.44 29.00
C ALA A 280 -1.91 -14.12 28.88
N GLU A 281 -1.38 -14.07 27.65
CA GLU A 281 0.03 -13.71 27.40
C GLU A 281 0.28 -12.24 27.72
N VAL A 282 -0.62 -11.35 27.30
CA VAL A 282 -0.48 -9.90 27.52
C VAL A 282 -0.63 -9.54 28.98
N PHE A 283 -1.56 -10.15 29.72
CA PHE A 283 -1.66 -9.88 31.16
C PHE A 283 -0.49 -10.45 31.96
N ALA A 284 0.22 -11.45 31.43
CA ALA A 284 1.45 -11.99 32.02
C ALA A 284 2.72 -11.20 31.63
N ASP A 285 2.68 -10.35 30.60
CA ASP A 285 3.82 -9.58 30.13
C ASP A 285 4.11 -8.36 31.05
N PRO A 286 5.30 -8.28 31.68
CA PRO A 286 5.69 -7.13 32.49
C PRO A 286 5.68 -5.81 31.71
N LEU A 287 6.02 -5.84 30.41
CA LEU A 287 6.07 -4.63 29.59
C LEU A 287 4.66 -4.06 29.39
N ALA A 288 3.68 -4.93 29.12
CA ALA A 288 2.28 -4.54 29.00
C ALA A 288 1.77 -3.90 30.30
N ARG A 289 2.14 -4.44 31.46
CA ARG A 289 1.75 -3.91 32.78
C ARG A 289 2.25 -2.49 33.05
N GLU A 290 3.38 -2.11 32.47
CA GLU A 290 3.93 -0.75 32.58
C GLU A 290 3.26 0.25 31.62
N ARG A 291 2.42 -0.22 30.67
CA ARG A 291 1.79 0.65 29.69
C ARG A 291 0.55 1.37 30.26
N PRO A 292 0.25 2.61 29.82
CA PRO A 292 -0.90 3.37 30.30
C PRO A 292 -2.26 2.68 30.13
N GLY A 293 -2.45 1.89 29.06
CA GLY A 293 -3.72 1.22 28.75
C GLY A 293 -3.97 -0.11 29.49
N TYR A 294 -3.03 -0.57 30.31
CA TYR A 294 -3.13 -1.88 30.95
C TYR A 294 -4.37 -2.03 31.83
N PHE A 295 -4.62 -1.07 32.70
CA PHE A 295 -5.75 -1.12 33.63
C PHE A 295 -7.10 -0.98 32.90
N ASP A 296 -7.14 -0.25 31.78
CA ASP A 296 -8.33 -0.17 30.93
C ASP A 296 -8.64 -1.52 30.28
N ALA A 297 -7.62 -2.19 29.71
CA ALA A 297 -7.76 -3.53 29.15
C ALA A 297 -8.21 -4.56 30.19
N TYR A 298 -7.61 -4.52 31.38
CA TYR A 298 -7.99 -5.37 32.50
C TYR A 298 -9.43 -5.11 32.94
N ALA A 299 -9.82 -3.84 33.08
CA ALA A 299 -11.17 -3.45 33.45
C ALA A 299 -12.21 -3.96 32.46
N VAL A 300 -12.00 -3.76 31.15
CA VAL A 300 -12.94 -4.23 30.13
C VAL A 300 -13.02 -5.76 30.08
N ALA A 301 -11.88 -6.47 30.24
CA ALA A 301 -11.87 -7.94 30.32
C ALA A 301 -12.64 -8.45 31.55
N ALA A 302 -12.46 -7.81 32.72
CA ALA A 302 -13.22 -8.16 33.93
C ALA A 302 -14.72 -7.92 33.74
N LEU A 303 -15.11 -6.76 33.19
CA LEU A 303 -16.52 -6.45 32.90
C LEU A 303 -17.12 -7.42 31.87
N ARG A 304 -16.34 -7.87 30.89
CA ARG A 304 -16.75 -8.93 29.96
C ARG A 304 -17.06 -10.23 30.70
N ASP A 305 -16.18 -10.67 31.59
CA ASP A 305 -16.36 -11.92 32.35
C ASP A 305 -17.58 -11.86 33.28
N GLU A 306 -17.94 -10.67 33.75
CA GLU A 306 -19.18 -10.39 34.48
C GLU A 306 -20.43 -10.32 33.58
N GLY A 307 -20.26 -10.42 32.25
CA GLY A 307 -21.34 -10.41 31.27
C GLY A 307 -21.88 -9.01 30.95
N VAL A 308 -21.18 -7.94 31.34
CA VAL A 308 -21.61 -6.55 31.13
C VAL A 308 -21.96 -6.24 29.67
N PRO A 309 -21.20 -6.67 28.64
CA PRO A 309 -21.56 -6.38 27.24
C PRO A 309 -22.96 -6.90 26.83
N ARG A 310 -23.50 -7.89 27.54
CA ARG A 310 -24.84 -8.46 27.32
C ARG A 310 -25.92 -7.84 28.19
N MET A 311 -25.56 -6.98 29.14
CA MET A 311 -26.53 -6.27 29.97
C MET A 311 -27.26 -5.20 29.17
N THR A 312 -28.49 -4.88 29.59
CA THR A 312 -29.21 -3.72 29.06
C THR A 312 -28.57 -2.42 29.54
N PRO A 313 -28.78 -1.27 28.86
CA PRO A 313 -28.29 0.02 29.35
C PRO A 313 -28.76 0.36 30.77
N ALA A 314 -29.95 -0.10 31.18
CA ALA A 314 -30.44 0.08 32.54
C ALA A 314 -29.64 -0.77 33.55
N GLN A 315 -29.40 -2.04 33.23
CA GLN A 315 -28.60 -2.96 34.04
C GLN A 315 -27.14 -2.49 34.16
N MET A 316 -26.54 -1.99 33.08
CA MET A 316 -25.18 -1.41 33.13
C MET A 316 -25.10 -0.22 34.09
N ARG A 317 -26.11 0.66 34.10
CA ARG A 317 -26.16 1.80 35.05
C ARG A 317 -26.35 1.35 36.49
N GLU A 318 -27.17 0.34 36.72
CA GLU A 318 -27.34 -0.27 38.04
C GLU A 318 -26.03 -0.91 38.52
N HIS A 319 -25.34 -1.63 37.64
CA HIS A 319 -24.04 -2.23 37.91
C HIS A 319 -22.97 -1.17 38.23
N LEU A 320 -22.91 -0.07 37.46
CA LEU A 320 -22.06 1.09 37.76
C LEU A 320 -22.38 1.71 39.13
N ALA A 321 -23.67 1.84 39.49
CA ALA A 321 -24.07 2.34 40.80
C ALA A 321 -23.62 1.41 41.93
N GLY A 322 -23.71 0.09 41.71
CA GLY A 322 -23.20 -0.93 42.62
C GLY A 322 -21.70 -0.83 42.86
N LEU A 323 -20.90 -0.69 41.79
CA LEU A 323 -19.45 -0.51 41.90
C LEU A 323 -19.08 0.79 42.63
N ARG A 324 -19.78 1.90 42.35
CA ARG A 324 -19.56 3.18 43.05
C ARG A 324 -19.92 3.14 44.53
N ALA A 325 -20.87 2.29 44.93
CA ALA A 325 -21.24 2.10 46.32
C ALA A 325 -20.20 1.28 47.10
N GLN A 326 -19.37 0.50 46.40
CA GLN A 326 -18.24 -0.19 47.00
C GLN A 326 -17.09 0.80 47.23
N ALA A 327 -16.39 0.69 48.37
CA ALA A 327 -15.20 1.49 48.61
C ALA A 327 -14.11 1.07 47.62
N MET A 328 -13.73 1.94 46.67
CA MET A 328 -12.67 1.68 45.69
C MET A 328 -11.37 1.35 46.42
N ARG A 329 -10.80 0.15 46.20
CA ARG A 329 -9.63 -0.34 46.93
C ARG A 329 -8.32 -0.18 46.16
N GLY A 330 -8.38 0.08 44.86
CA GLY A 330 -7.22 0.23 43.99
C GLY A 330 -7.52 0.87 42.63
N PRO A 331 -6.49 0.96 41.76
CA PRO A 331 -6.62 1.52 40.41
C PRO A 331 -7.47 0.65 39.47
N GLU A 332 -7.55 -0.66 39.72
CA GLU A 332 -8.35 -1.60 38.93
C GLU A 332 -9.85 -1.31 39.06
N GLU A 333 -10.36 -1.11 40.28
CA GLU A 333 -11.78 -0.78 40.47
C GLU A 333 -12.12 0.61 39.91
N ALA A 334 -11.20 1.56 40.01
CA ALA A 334 -11.37 2.88 39.39
C ALA A 334 -11.43 2.79 37.86
N ALA A 335 -10.59 1.95 37.24
CA ALA A 335 -10.61 1.70 35.80
C ALA A 335 -11.90 1.00 35.35
N GLN A 336 -12.45 0.05 36.13
CA GLN A 336 -13.76 -0.57 35.84
C GLN A 336 -14.90 0.45 35.85
N VAL A 337 -14.94 1.36 36.83
CA VAL A 337 -15.92 2.44 36.88
C VAL A 337 -15.79 3.35 35.65
N ALA A 338 -14.57 3.77 35.30
CA ALA A 338 -14.33 4.61 34.12
C ALA A 338 -14.68 3.90 32.80
N ALA A 339 -14.36 2.61 32.68
CA ALA A 339 -14.72 1.79 31.52
C ALA A 339 -16.24 1.70 31.36
N LEU A 340 -16.98 1.43 32.42
CA LEU A 340 -18.46 1.42 32.39
C LEU A 340 -19.05 2.78 32.03
N GLU A 341 -18.52 3.87 32.58
CA GLU A 341 -18.96 5.23 32.25
C GLU A 341 -18.83 5.54 30.75
N LYS A 342 -17.82 4.97 30.08
CA LYS A 342 -17.64 5.05 28.63
C LYS A 342 -18.51 4.06 27.87
N MET A 343 -18.63 2.81 28.34
CA MET A 343 -19.38 1.75 27.67
C MET A 343 -20.89 2.02 27.63
N ILE A 344 -21.48 2.61 28.68
CA ILE A 344 -22.93 2.89 28.74
C ILE A 344 -23.41 3.78 27.58
N PRO A 345 -22.88 5.00 27.34
CA PRO A 345 -23.33 5.83 26.24
C PRO A 345 -23.01 5.21 24.87
N ALA A 346 -21.91 4.47 24.74
CA ALA A 346 -21.57 3.74 23.52
C ALA A 346 -22.58 2.61 23.23
N ALA A 347 -22.97 1.85 24.25
CA ALA A 347 -24.01 0.82 24.15
C ALA A 347 -25.37 1.43 23.81
N GLU A 348 -25.76 2.54 24.46
CA GLU A 348 -26.99 3.25 24.15
C GLU A 348 -27.06 3.74 22.70
N ALA A 349 -25.96 4.27 22.18
CA ALA A 349 -25.87 4.66 20.77
C ALA A 349 -25.97 3.44 19.85
N ALA A 350 -25.21 2.37 20.12
CA ALA A 350 -25.24 1.15 19.31
C ALA A 350 -26.64 0.51 19.26
N TRP A 351 -27.33 0.42 20.41
CA TRP A 351 -28.70 -0.11 20.47
C TRP A 351 -29.73 0.79 19.78
N ARG A 352 -29.48 2.10 19.71
CA ARG A 352 -30.35 3.05 18.99
C ARG A 352 -30.15 2.99 17.48
N ASP A 353 -28.89 2.92 17.05
CA ASP A 353 -28.51 3.14 15.65
C ASP A 353 -28.58 1.84 14.84
N ASP A 354 -28.20 0.71 15.43
CA ASP A 354 -28.26 -0.63 14.81
C ASP A 354 -28.42 -1.74 15.88
N PRO A 355 -29.64 -1.93 16.41
CA PRO A 355 -29.90 -2.91 17.46
C PRO A 355 -29.63 -4.35 17.02
N ILE A 356 -29.80 -4.67 15.74
CA ILE A 356 -29.56 -6.03 15.23
C ILE A 356 -28.07 -6.32 15.15
N ALA A 357 -27.26 -5.39 14.62
CA ALA A 357 -25.82 -5.56 14.60
C ALA A 357 -25.27 -5.64 16.02
N LYS A 358 -25.75 -4.81 16.95
CA LYS A 358 -25.32 -4.87 18.35
C LYS A 358 -25.71 -6.19 19.02
N ALA A 359 -26.95 -6.66 18.84
CA ALA A 359 -27.39 -7.96 19.36
C ALA A 359 -26.50 -9.11 18.87
N ARG A 360 -26.20 -9.13 17.57
CA ARG A 360 -25.31 -10.13 16.97
C ARG A 360 -23.90 -10.04 17.54
N ALA A 361 -23.35 -8.83 17.66
CA ALA A 361 -22.00 -8.62 18.14
C ALA A 361 -21.79 -9.12 19.58
N VAL A 362 -22.79 -8.96 20.46
CA VAL A 362 -22.70 -9.41 21.87
C VAL A 362 -23.21 -10.84 22.10
N GLY A 363 -23.58 -11.55 21.02
CA GLY A 363 -24.03 -12.94 21.07
C GLY A 363 -25.46 -13.14 21.59
N LEU A 364 -26.32 -12.13 21.46
CA LEU A 364 -27.76 -12.26 21.68
C LEU A 364 -28.45 -12.83 20.43
N ALA A 365 -29.67 -13.33 20.59
CA ALA A 365 -30.47 -13.79 19.46
C ALA A 365 -30.67 -12.64 18.45
N ALA A 366 -30.19 -12.86 17.22
CA ALA A 366 -30.30 -11.93 16.12
C ALA A 366 -30.99 -12.64 14.94
N PRO A 367 -31.76 -11.91 14.12
CA PRO A 367 -32.46 -12.49 12.98
C PRO A 367 -31.48 -13.00 11.94
N SER A 368 -31.96 -13.95 11.13
CA SER A 368 -31.29 -14.34 9.90
C SER A 368 -31.09 -13.15 8.96
N ASP A 369 -30.02 -13.21 8.17
CA ASP A 369 -29.77 -12.20 7.14
C ASP A 369 -30.89 -12.22 6.09
N LEU A 370 -31.26 -11.02 5.61
CA LEU A 370 -32.25 -10.93 4.55
C LEU A 370 -31.72 -11.61 3.27
N PRO A 371 -32.57 -12.31 2.51
CA PRO A 371 -32.15 -12.89 1.23
C PRO A 371 -31.57 -11.81 0.29
N PRO A 372 -30.61 -12.16 -0.58
CA PRO A 372 -29.88 -11.19 -1.39
C PRO A 372 -30.75 -10.50 -2.46
N ASP A 373 -31.83 -11.15 -2.91
CA ASP A 373 -32.75 -10.64 -3.92
C ASP A 373 -34.21 -11.05 -3.65
N LEU A 374 -35.16 -10.48 -4.40
CA LEU A 374 -36.60 -10.71 -4.25
C LEU A 374 -37.11 -11.98 -4.96
N SER A 375 -36.23 -12.89 -5.40
CA SER A 375 -36.64 -14.11 -6.12
C SER A 375 -37.54 -15.02 -5.27
N SER A 376 -37.42 -14.92 -3.94
CA SER A 376 -38.19 -15.72 -2.98
C SER A 376 -38.98 -14.83 -2.00
N PRO A 377 -40.17 -14.32 -2.38
CA PRO A 377 -40.98 -13.43 -1.52
C PRO A 377 -41.36 -14.04 -0.17
N SER A 378 -41.56 -15.35 -0.09
CA SER A 378 -41.89 -16.06 1.15
C SER A 378 -40.73 -16.09 2.14
N ALA A 379 -39.49 -16.25 1.65
CA ALA A 379 -38.28 -16.20 2.47
C ALA A 379 -38.08 -14.79 3.05
N TRP A 380 -38.26 -13.76 2.22
CA TRP A 380 -38.27 -12.37 2.67
C TRP A 380 -39.30 -12.08 3.75
N ALA A 381 -40.57 -12.45 3.51
CA ALA A 381 -41.64 -12.24 4.48
C ALA A 381 -41.36 -12.96 5.82
N THR A 382 -40.69 -14.12 5.78
CA THR A 382 -40.30 -14.87 6.98
C THR A 382 -39.18 -14.15 7.73
N ALA A 383 -38.11 -13.76 7.05
CA ALA A 383 -37.00 -13.02 7.66
C ALA A 383 -37.43 -11.67 8.25
N LEU A 384 -38.35 -10.95 7.58
CA LEU A 384 -38.88 -9.68 8.10
C LEU A 384 -39.78 -9.86 9.32
N ARG A 385 -40.60 -10.92 9.36
CA ARG A 385 -41.39 -11.25 10.55
C ARG A 385 -40.50 -11.62 11.73
N GLU A 386 -39.45 -12.41 11.50
CA GLU A 386 -38.43 -12.75 12.51
C GLU A 386 -37.80 -11.48 13.08
N ARG A 387 -37.43 -10.53 12.22
CA ARG A 387 -36.90 -9.21 12.64
C ARG A 387 -37.88 -8.43 13.50
N GLY A 388 -39.15 -8.37 13.10
CA GLY A 388 -40.19 -7.72 13.90
C GLY A 388 -40.33 -8.34 15.29
N ALA A 389 -40.28 -9.68 15.37
CA ALA A 389 -40.35 -10.41 16.64
C ALA A 389 -39.12 -10.16 17.53
N ILE A 390 -37.90 -10.19 16.97
CA ILE A 390 -36.67 -9.93 17.72
C ILE A 390 -36.61 -8.48 18.19
N MET A 391 -37.02 -7.51 17.37
CA MET A 391 -37.11 -6.11 17.80
C MET A 391 -38.11 -5.92 18.93
N GLY A 392 -39.25 -6.63 18.90
CA GLY A 392 -40.19 -6.68 20.01
C GLY A 392 -39.55 -7.24 21.28
N ALA A 393 -38.87 -8.37 21.18
CA ALA A 393 -38.18 -9.01 22.31
C ALA A 393 -37.06 -8.13 22.90
N LEU A 394 -36.28 -7.44 22.06
CA LEU A 394 -35.25 -6.49 22.50
C LEU A 394 -35.86 -5.28 23.23
N ALA A 395 -37.02 -4.80 22.79
CA ALA A 395 -37.74 -3.71 23.43
C ALA A 395 -38.34 -4.14 24.78
N GLU A 396 -38.95 -5.32 24.84
CA GLU A 396 -39.49 -5.91 26.07
C GLU A 396 -38.40 -6.19 27.09
N ALA A 397 -37.22 -6.66 26.66
CA ALA A 397 -36.07 -6.87 27.51
C ALA A 397 -35.39 -5.56 27.96
N GLY A 398 -35.71 -4.42 27.35
CA GLY A 398 -35.17 -3.11 27.72
C GLY A 398 -33.82 -2.76 27.08
N TYR A 399 -33.40 -3.45 26.01
CA TYR A 399 -32.22 -3.08 25.23
C TYR A 399 -32.47 -1.84 24.38
N VAL A 400 -33.66 -1.75 23.79
CA VAL A 400 -34.10 -0.59 22.98
C VAL A 400 -35.22 0.16 23.68
N GLN A 401 -35.30 1.48 23.46
CA GLN A 401 -36.35 2.30 24.06
C GLN A 401 -37.74 1.88 23.54
N PRO A 402 -38.80 1.98 24.36
CA PRO A 402 -40.17 1.77 23.90
C PRO A 402 -40.48 2.65 22.69
N GLY A 403 -40.80 2.03 21.55
CA GLY A 403 -41.06 2.75 20.32
C GLY A 403 -39.83 3.09 19.48
N ALA A 404 -38.61 2.72 19.86
CA ALA A 404 -37.49 2.63 18.92
C ALA A 404 -37.67 1.34 18.09
N PHE A 405 -37.83 1.47 16.77
CA PHE A 405 -38.02 0.32 15.88
C PHE A 405 -37.15 0.51 14.63
N ALA A 406 -36.00 -0.17 14.62
CA ALA A 406 -35.02 -0.17 13.53
C ALA A 406 -34.69 -1.64 13.17
N PRO A 407 -35.47 -2.29 12.28
CA PRO A 407 -35.36 -3.72 12.01
C PRO A 407 -34.28 -4.06 10.97
N PHE A 408 -33.46 -3.10 10.55
CA PHE A 408 -32.42 -3.28 9.53
C PHE A 408 -31.06 -2.81 10.03
N THR A 409 -30.03 -3.57 9.66
CA THR A 409 -28.65 -3.13 9.85
C THR A 409 -28.27 -2.02 8.86
N ALA A 410 -27.17 -1.31 9.11
CA ALA A 410 -26.67 -0.28 8.19
C ALA A 410 -26.49 -0.78 6.74
N ASP A 411 -25.83 -1.93 6.56
CA ASP A 411 -25.60 -2.55 5.23
C ASP A 411 -26.91 -2.95 4.55
N GLU A 412 -27.88 -3.43 5.34
CA GLU A 412 -29.20 -3.79 4.83
C GLU A 412 -29.98 -2.56 4.39
N ARG A 413 -29.94 -1.46 5.16
CA ARG A 413 -30.57 -0.20 4.77
C ARG A 413 -30.01 0.33 3.46
N GLU A 414 -28.69 0.29 3.27
CA GLU A 414 -28.07 0.72 2.01
C GLU A 414 -28.54 -0.16 0.83
N ARG A 415 -28.55 -1.49 1.02
CA ARG A 415 -29.04 -2.43 -0.01
C ARG A 415 -30.52 -2.21 -0.32
N LEU A 416 -31.36 -2.09 0.70
CA LEU A 416 -32.79 -1.84 0.56
C LEU A 416 -33.06 -0.48 -0.09
N GLY A 417 -32.28 0.55 0.25
CA GLY A 417 -32.36 1.87 -0.37
C GLY A 417 -32.04 1.84 -1.86
N ARG A 418 -31.05 1.05 -2.28
CA ARG A 418 -30.80 0.80 -3.73
C ARG A 418 -31.98 0.11 -4.41
N MET A 419 -32.57 -0.90 -3.77
CA MET A 419 -33.74 -1.63 -4.32
C MET A 419 -35.02 -0.78 -4.33
N ALA A 420 -35.15 0.15 -3.40
CA ALA A 420 -36.27 1.09 -3.30
C ALA A 420 -36.06 2.35 -4.16
N GLY A 421 -34.83 2.62 -4.59
CA GLY A 421 -34.46 3.81 -5.34
C GLY A 421 -35.13 3.90 -6.71
N VAL A 422 -35.29 5.12 -7.21
CA VAL A 422 -36.01 5.40 -8.47
C VAL A 422 -35.41 4.73 -9.71
N GLU A 423 -34.12 4.39 -9.69
CA GLU A 423 -33.45 3.66 -10.78
C GLU A 423 -33.71 2.15 -10.78
N ALA A 424 -34.19 1.59 -9.67
CA ALA A 424 -34.49 0.17 -9.60
C ALA A 424 -35.71 -0.16 -10.48
N ARG A 425 -35.80 -1.42 -10.94
CA ARG A 425 -36.93 -1.88 -11.76
C ARG A 425 -38.25 -1.64 -11.01
N PRO A 426 -39.26 -1.00 -11.62
CA PRO A 426 -40.53 -0.71 -10.96
C PRO A 426 -41.20 -1.95 -10.34
N GLU A 427 -41.04 -3.11 -10.96
CA GLU A 427 -41.54 -4.40 -10.46
C GLU A 427 -40.91 -4.82 -9.13
N ASP A 428 -39.59 -4.62 -8.99
CA ASP A 428 -38.85 -4.93 -7.77
C ASP A 428 -39.20 -3.92 -6.67
N ARG A 429 -39.31 -2.63 -7.01
CA ARG A 429 -39.77 -1.59 -6.07
C ARG A 429 -41.16 -1.89 -5.52
N ALA A 430 -42.10 -2.27 -6.39
CA ALA A 430 -43.44 -2.66 -5.99
C ALA A 430 -43.47 -3.92 -5.12
N ALA A 431 -42.69 -4.94 -5.49
CA ALA A 431 -42.58 -6.16 -4.70
C ALA A 431 -41.98 -5.87 -3.31
N LEU A 432 -40.92 -5.06 -3.23
CA LEU A 432 -40.30 -4.66 -1.97
C LEU A 432 -41.29 -3.88 -1.10
N ALA A 433 -41.95 -2.87 -1.65
CA ALA A 433 -42.94 -2.07 -0.92
C ALA A 433 -44.08 -2.96 -0.39
N GLU A 434 -44.60 -3.88 -1.20
CA GLU A 434 -45.65 -4.81 -0.78
C GLU A 434 -45.20 -5.73 0.35
N ILE A 435 -43.99 -6.29 0.25
CA ILE A 435 -43.41 -7.17 1.27
C ILE A 435 -43.19 -6.43 2.59
N LEU A 436 -42.63 -5.22 2.56
CA LEU A 436 -42.42 -4.39 3.75
C LEU A 436 -43.75 -4.00 4.41
N ALA A 437 -44.72 -3.54 3.61
CA ALA A 437 -46.05 -3.15 4.06
C ALA A 437 -46.78 -4.29 4.77
N ARG A 438 -46.70 -5.52 4.22
CA ARG A 438 -47.32 -6.70 4.80
C ARG A 438 -46.59 -7.21 6.05
N SER A 439 -45.27 -7.04 6.11
CA SER A 439 -44.45 -7.55 7.22
C SER A 439 -44.49 -6.63 8.44
N PHE A 440 -44.69 -5.32 8.24
CA PHE A 440 -44.69 -4.32 9.31
C PHE A 440 -45.90 -3.37 9.26
N PRO A 441 -47.15 -3.88 9.35
CA PRO A 441 -48.34 -3.07 9.16
C PRO A 441 -48.48 -1.93 10.17
N ALA A 442 -48.06 -2.13 11.43
CA ALA A 442 -48.16 -1.11 12.48
C ALA A 442 -46.97 -0.12 12.49
N GLN A 443 -45.88 -0.43 11.79
CA GLN A 443 -44.63 0.33 11.77
C GLN A 443 -44.29 0.83 10.36
N VAL A 444 -45.25 0.77 9.44
CA VAL A 444 -45.07 1.05 8.01
C VAL A 444 -44.38 2.41 7.78
N HIS A 445 -44.83 3.48 8.44
CA HIS A 445 -44.23 4.81 8.26
C HIS A 445 -42.74 4.85 8.62
N ARG A 446 -42.32 4.12 9.66
CA ARG A 446 -40.93 4.10 10.12
C ARG A 446 -40.05 3.25 9.21
N VAL A 447 -40.49 2.04 8.89
CA VAL A 447 -39.78 1.09 8.02
C VAL A 447 -39.51 1.71 6.65
N PHE A 448 -40.49 2.39 6.07
CA PHE A 448 -40.31 3.05 4.78
C PHE A 448 -39.40 4.28 4.86
N GLY A 449 -39.49 5.06 5.94
CA GLY A 449 -38.58 6.19 6.18
C GLY A 449 -37.13 5.75 6.43
N GLU A 450 -36.92 4.53 6.94
CA GLU A 450 -35.60 3.96 7.15
C GLU A 450 -34.99 3.39 5.86
N VAL A 451 -35.81 2.74 5.02
CA VAL A 451 -35.36 2.15 3.74
C VAL A 451 -35.09 3.20 2.68
N ALA A 452 -35.93 4.23 2.59
CA ALA A 452 -35.83 5.27 1.56
C ALA A 452 -36.18 6.64 2.14
N PRO A 453 -35.31 7.24 2.98
CA PRO A 453 -35.60 8.49 3.69
C PRO A 453 -35.94 9.66 2.74
N ASP A 454 -35.33 9.67 1.55
CA ASP A 454 -35.50 10.74 0.58
C ASP A 454 -36.64 10.46 -0.44
N ASP A 455 -37.14 9.22 -0.53
CA ASP A 455 -38.21 8.85 -1.47
C ASP A 455 -39.58 8.82 -0.80
N ARG A 456 -40.15 10.02 -0.68
CA ARG A 456 -41.50 10.21 -0.13
C ARG A 456 -42.59 9.49 -0.92
N ALA A 457 -42.40 9.30 -2.23
CA ALA A 457 -43.37 8.59 -3.06
C ALA A 457 -43.34 7.09 -2.75
N PHE A 458 -42.17 6.50 -2.58
CA PHE A 458 -42.01 5.11 -2.15
C PHE A 458 -42.67 4.86 -0.80
N ALA A 459 -42.43 5.74 0.18
CA ALA A 459 -43.07 5.63 1.49
C ALA A 459 -44.59 5.71 1.43
N HIS A 460 -45.14 6.67 0.67
CA HIS A 460 -46.59 6.85 0.55
C HIS A 460 -47.26 5.69 -0.20
N VAL A 461 -46.69 5.26 -1.33
CA VAL A 461 -47.19 4.12 -2.10
C VAL A 461 -47.13 2.83 -1.27
N GLY A 462 -46.07 2.65 -0.48
CA GLY A 462 -45.97 1.58 0.51
C GLY A 462 -47.12 1.56 1.53
N GLN A 463 -47.45 2.73 2.09
CA GLN A 463 -48.58 2.88 3.01
C GLN A 463 -49.91 2.57 2.32
N MET A 464 -50.09 2.99 1.06
CA MET A 464 -51.28 2.63 0.29
C MET A 464 -51.40 1.11 0.11
N LEU A 465 -50.29 0.40 -0.17
CA LEU A 465 -50.28 -1.06 -0.28
C LEU A 465 -50.62 -1.73 1.06
N ALA A 466 -50.13 -1.21 2.19
CA ALA A 466 -50.52 -1.67 3.53
C ALA A 466 -52.04 -1.50 3.76
N GLY A 467 -52.61 -0.41 3.26
CA GLY A 467 -54.04 -0.11 3.28
C GLY A 467 -54.90 -0.91 2.29
N ARG A 468 -54.38 -1.99 1.69
CA ARG A 468 -55.02 -2.82 0.65
C ARG A 468 -55.12 -2.15 -0.73
N GLY A 469 -54.25 -1.20 -1.02
CA GLY A 469 -54.11 -0.60 -2.35
C GLY A 469 -53.70 -1.64 -3.41
N SER A 470 -54.01 -1.35 -4.67
CA SER A 470 -53.68 -2.27 -5.76
C SER A 470 -52.19 -2.22 -6.12
N ARG A 471 -51.56 -3.40 -6.32
CA ARG A 471 -50.17 -3.49 -6.80
C ARG A 471 -49.98 -2.80 -8.16
N SER A 472 -51.00 -2.83 -9.03
CA SER A 472 -50.97 -2.12 -10.31
C SER A 472 -50.83 -0.61 -10.14
N ALA A 473 -51.48 0.00 -9.13
CA ALA A 473 -51.31 1.43 -8.85
C ALA A 473 -49.91 1.74 -8.33
N ALA A 474 -49.31 0.86 -7.53
CA ALA A 474 -47.93 1.01 -7.09
C ALA A 474 -46.93 0.90 -8.25
N LEU A 475 -47.08 -0.11 -9.11
CA LEU A 475 -46.28 -0.25 -10.35
C LEU A 475 -46.40 1.00 -11.22
N SER A 476 -47.62 1.53 -11.32
CA SER A 476 -47.90 2.74 -12.08
C SER A 476 -47.13 3.94 -11.55
N ALA A 477 -47.21 4.18 -10.24
CA ALA A 477 -46.44 5.23 -9.58
C ALA A 477 -44.92 5.06 -9.76
N PHE A 478 -44.39 3.84 -9.63
CA PHE A 478 -42.95 3.62 -9.76
C PHE A 478 -42.43 3.76 -11.18
N ARG A 479 -43.21 3.37 -12.21
CA ARG A 479 -42.89 3.64 -13.61
C ARG A 479 -42.89 5.14 -13.90
N GLY A 480 -43.91 5.85 -13.43
CA GLY A 480 -43.99 7.30 -13.64
C GLY A 480 -42.88 8.07 -12.91
N ALA A 481 -42.52 7.67 -11.68
CA ALA A 481 -41.36 8.23 -10.98
C ALA A 481 -40.05 8.07 -11.79
N GLN A 482 -39.86 6.90 -12.40
CA GLN A 482 -38.70 6.63 -13.25
C GLN A 482 -38.73 7.50 -14.53
N ALA A 483 -39.89 7.63 -15.18
CA ALA A 483 -40.08 8.45 -16.37
C ALA A 483 -39.83 9.95 -16.11
N ILE A 484 -40.23 10.45 -14.94
CA ILE A 484 -39.94 11.83 -14.50
C ILE A 484 -38.43 12.00 -14.30
N LYS A 485 -37.79 11.06 -13.60
CA LYS A 485 -36.36 11.15 -13.31
C LYS A 485 -35.50 11.08 -14.57
N SER A 486 -35.90 10.27 -15.56
CA SER A 486 -35.21 10.19 -16.85
C SER A 486 -35.51 11.36 -17.79
N GLY A 487 -36.39 12.30 -17.40
CA GLY A 487 -36.81 13.42 -18.23
C GLY A 487 -37.75 13.05 -19.38
N ALA A 488 -38.32 11.84 -19.38
CA ALA A 488 -39.28 11.41 -20.41
C ALA A 488 -40.66 12.06 -20.23
N VAL A 489 -40.97 12.55 -19.03
CA VAL A 489 -42.22 13.28 -18.72
C VAL A 489 -41.91 14.59 -18.01
N ALA A 490 -42.47 15.69 -18.54
CA ALA A 490 -42.39 17.01 -17.93
C ALA A 490 -43.49 17.19 -16.89
N LEU A 491 -43.11 17.53 -15.65
CA LEU A 491 -44.07 17.86 -14.60
C LEU A 491 -44.63 19.27 -14.78
N PRO A 492 -45.91 19.52 -14.41
CA PRO A 492 -46.43 20.88 -14.30
C PRO A 492 -45.63 21.69 -13.27
N THR A 493 -45.74 23.03 -13.33
CA THR A 493 -44.99 23.89 -12.42
C THR A 493 -45.36 23.59 -10.96
N PRO A 494 -44.46 23.82 -9.98
CA PRO A 494 -44.81 23.64 -8.57
C PRO A 494 -46.05 24.43 -8.14
N GLU A 495 -46.28 25.63 -8.70
CA GLU A 495 -47.46 26.44 -8.41
C GLU A 495 -48.74 25.79 -8.95
N ASP A 496 -48.73 25.35 -10.21
CA ASP A 496 -49.87 24.65 -10.81
C ASP A 496 -50.22 23.38 -10.04
N ARG A 497 -49.22 22.58 -9.67
CA ARG A 497 -49.42 21.36 -8.89
C ARG A 497 -50.08 21.64 -7.54
N ARG A 498 -49.67 22.71 -6.84
CA ARG A 498 -50.30 23.13 -5.58
C ARG A 498 -51.73 23.60 -5.79
N ALA A 499 -51.98 24.39 -6.84
CA ALA A 499 -53.30 24.91 -7.17
C ALA A 499 -54.28 23.77 -7.50
N VAL A 500 -53.86 22.80 -8.31
CA VAL A 500 -54.66 21.62 -8.65
C VAL A 500 -54.90 20.74 -7.42
N PHE A 501 -53.88 20.57 -6.57
CA PHE A 501 -54.07 19.86 -5.32
C PHE A 501 -55.11 20.53 -4.43
N ALA A 502 -55.04 21.85 -4.24
CA ALA A 502 -56.02 22.60 -3.45
C ALA A 502 -57.44 22.51 -4.03
N GLU A 503 -57.58 22.50 -5.37
CA GLU A 503 -58.86 22.29 -6.05
C GLU A 503 -59.44 20.90 -5.76
N VAL A 504 -58.64 19.84 -5.91
CA VAL A 504 -59.09 18.45 -5.71
C VAL A 504 -59.35 18.15 -4.25
N ALA A 505 -58.45 18.61 -3.38
CA ALA A 505 -58.54 18.31 -1.96
C ALA A 505 -59.59 19.16 -1.24
N GLY A 506 -59.82 20.40 -1.68
CA GLY A 506 -60.79 21.31 -1.07
C GLY A 506 -60.61 21.39 0.45
N ASP A 507 -61.71 21.23 1.19
CA ASP A 507 -61.72 21.19 2.66
C ASP A 507 -60.90 20.05 3.27
N ALA A 508 -60.69 18.95 2.53
CA ALA A 508 -59.91 17.81 3.02
C ALA A 508 -58.42 18.17 3.22
N MET A 509 -57.95 19.27 2.61
CA MET A 509 -56.60 19.82 2.81
C MET A 509 -56.20 20.01 4.26
N ARG A 510 -57.15 20.43 5.11
CA ARG A 510 -56.88 20.75 6.53
C ARG A 510 -56.28 19.55 7.28
N TYR A 511 -56.57 18.33 6.83
CA TYR A 511 -56.18 17.08 7.47
C TYR A 511 -54.96 16.42 6.82
N LEU A 512 -54.68 16.78 5.57
CA LEU A 512 -53.49 16.31 4.86
C LEU A 512 -52.25 17.14 5.20
N SER A 513 -52.32 18.17 6.04
CA SER A 513 -51.19 19.07 6.31
C SER A 513 -49.90 18.33 6.73
N GLY A 514 -50.02 17.25 7.50
CA GLY A 514 -48.89 16.39 7.90
C GLY A 514 -48.40 15.41 6.81
N SER A 515 -49.25 15.06 5.83
CA SER A 515 -48.95 14.09 4.76
C SER A 515 -48.87 14.74 3.37
N TYR A 516 -49.09 16.05 3.26
CA TYR A 516 -49.25 16.80 2.02
C TYR A 516 -48.09 16.55 1.05
N ALA A 517 -46.87 16.68 1.57
CA ALA A 517 -45.65 16.48 0.79
C ALA A 517 -45.50 15.03 0.29
N GLN A 518 -45.99 14.04 1.05
CA GLN A 518 -45.94 12.62 0.68
C GLN A 518 -46.99 12.32 -0.40
N VAL A 519 -48.22 12.79 -0.22
CA VAL A 519 -49.29 12.64 -1.22
C VAL A 519 -48.91 13.35 -2.51
N LEU A 520 -48.34 14.56 -2.45
CA LEU A 520 -47.92 15.30 -3.63
C LEU A 520 -46.78 14.57 -4.37
N ALA A 521 -45.79 14.03 -3.65
CA ALA A 521 -44.72 13.24 -4.26
C ALA A 521 -45.24 11.95 -4.91
N ALA A 522 -46.23 11.29 -4.30
CA ALA A 522 -46.90 10.15 -4.92
C ALA A 522 -47.75 10.55 -6.14
N ALA A 523 -48.41 11.71 -6.08
CA ALA A 523 -49.15 12.26 -7.21
C ALA A 523 -48.23 12.61 -8.38
N ASP A 524 -47.06 13.19 -8.11
CA ASP A 524 -46.01 13.39 -9.11
C ASP A 524 -45.62 12.05 -9.75
N ALA A 525 -45.27 11.06 -8.93
CA ALA A 525 -44.90 9.73 -9.39
C ALA A 525 -45.98 9.09 -10.28
N ILE A 526 -47.25 9.20 -9.91
CA ILE A 526 -48.38 8.68 -10.71
C ILE A 526 -48.58 9.51 -11.99
N TYR A 527 -48.38 10.83 -11.93
CA TYR A 527 -48.46 11.71 -13.09
C TYR A 527 -47.46 11.30 -14.17
N GLY A 528 -46.29 10.81 -13.81
CA GLY A 528 -45.31 10.31 -14.78
C GLY A 528 -45.84 9.19 -15.70
N GLU A 529 -46.91 8.48 -15.33
CA GLU A 529 -47.61 7.57 -16.25
C GLU A 529 -48.81 8.22 -16.93
N VAL A 530 -49.71 8.85 -16.16
CA VAL A 530 -50.97 9.38 -16.75
C VAL A 530 -50.76 10.63 -17.61
N GLY A 531 -49.67 11.37 -17.38
CA GLY A 531 -49.22 12.52 -18.14
C GLY A 531 -48.22 12.19 -19.24
N ALA A 532 -47.96 10.90 -19.50
CA ALA A 532 -47.02 10.51 -20.55
C ALA A 532 -47.48 11.02 -21.93
N GLY A 533 -46.60 11.76 -22.60
CA GLY A 533 -46.89 12.40 -23.90
C GLY A 533 -47.61 13.75 -23.80
N ILE A 534 -47.91 14.25 -22.59
CA ILE A 534 -48.47 15.59 -22.37
C ILE A 534 -47.34 16.53 -21.96
N ASP A 535 -47.07 17.56 -22.76
CA ASP A 535 -46.24 18.68 -22.32
C ASP A 535 -47.14 19.72 -21.62
N PRO A 536 -46.94 20.01 -20.32
CA PRO A 536 -47.74 21.00 -19.60
C PRO A 536 -47.69 22.41 -20.20
N LYS A 537 -46.65 22.74 -20.98
CA LYS A 537 -46.54 24.04 -21.67
C LYS A 537 -47.41 24.11 -22.91
N ASP A 538 -47.46 23.01 -23.66
CA ASP A 538 -48.21 22.95 -24.92
C ASP A 538 -49.70 22.64 -24.67
N SER A 539 -50.01 21.86 -23.64
CA SER A 539 -51.37 21.39 -23.32
C SER A 539 -51.70 21.52 -21.82
N PRO A 540 -51.77 22.75 -21.28
CA PRO A 540 -51.93 23.00 -19.84
C PRO A 540 -53.25 22.47 -19.26
N ALA A 541 -54.34 22.48 -20.03
CA ALA A 541 -55.63 21.96 -19.59
C ALA A 541 -55.61 20.42 -19.44
N GLU A 542 -55.01 19.72 -20.40
CA GLU A 542 -54.86 18.25 -20.36
C GLU A 542 -53.93 17.83 -19.21
N ALA A 543 -52.80 18.55 -19.04
CA ALA A 543 -51.90 18.34 -17.91
C ALA A 543 -52.60 18.56 -16.56
N ARG A 544 -53.46 19.59 -16.45
CA ARG A 544 -54.26 19.86 -15.25
C ARG A 544 -55.16 18.67 -14.91
N GLU A 545 -55.91 18.15 -15.88
CA GLU A 545 -56.83 17.02 -15.66
C GLU A 545 -56.09 15.72 -15.36
N ALA A 546 -54.99 15.43 -16.07
CA ALA A 546 -54.13 14.29 -15.75
C ALA A 546 -53.55 14.38 -14.33
N TYR A 547 -53.15 15.57 -13.88
CA TYR A 547 -52.65 15.78 -12.52
C TYR A 547 -53.75 15.64 -11.46
N LYS A 548 -54.99 16.09 -11.72
CA LYS A 548 -56.14 15.82 -10.84
C LYS A 548 -56.36 14.32 -10.66
N GLN A 549 -56.28 13.56 -11.75
CA GLN A 549 -56.39 12.10 -11.70
C GLN A 549 -55.25 11.49 -10.87
N ALA A 550 -54.03 11.98 -11.03
CA ALA A 550 -52.87 11.51 -10.27
C ALA A 550 -53.02 11.76 -8.76
N ILE A 551 -53.51 12.94 -8.36
CA ILE A 551 -53.81 13.26 -6.94
C ILE A 551 -54.87 12.32 -6.39
N GLN A 552 -55.97 12.10 -7.13
CA GLN A 552 -57.02 11.19 -6.70
C GLN A 552 -56.50 9.76 -6.49
N ARG A 553 -55.64 9.27 -7.39
CA ARG A 553 -54.99 7.96 -7.25
C ARG A 553 -54.02 7.92 -6.07
N ALA A 554 -53.24 8.97 -5.85
CA ALA A 554 -52.35 9.10 -4.68
C ALA A 554 -53.15 9.09 -3.35
N LEU A 555 -54.37 9.60 -3.36
CA LEU A 555 -55.31 9.54 -2.23
C LEU A 555 -56.06 8.20 -2.14
N GLY A 556 -55.72 7.23 -2.98
CA GLY A 556 -56.27 5.88 -2.95
C GLY A 556 -57.46 5.63 -3.87
N ARG A 557 -57.80 6.54 -4.79
CA ARG A 557 -58.84 6.24 -5.79
C ARG A 557 -58.35 5.16 -6.76
N ALA A 558 -59.13 4.10 -6.92
CA ALA A 558 -58.92 3.11 -7.97
C ALA A 558 -59.06 3.77 -9.36
N ALA A 559 -58.39 3.23 -10.38
CA ALA A 559 -58.45 3.81 -11.72
C ALA A 559 -59.90 3.85 -12.25
N VAL A 560 -60.24 4.92 -12.98
CA VAL A 560 -61.58 5.21 -13.54
C VAL A 560 -62.12 4.06 -14.43
N ASN A 561 -61.22 3.19 -14.92
CA ASN A 561 -61.56 2.05 -15.79
C ASN A 561 -61.61 0.71 -15.03
N ALA A 562 -61.28 0.69 -13.74
CA ALA A 562 -61.52 -0.48 -12.89
C ALA A 562 -63.02 -0.57 -12.59
N ARG A 563 -63.54 -1.77 -12.33
CA ARG A 563 -64.98 -2.02 -12.02
C ARG A 563 -65.54 -1.21 -10.84
N SER A 564 -64.72 -0.43 -10.12
CA SER A 564 -65.14 0.39 -8.98
C SER A 564 -64.32 1.68 -8.88
N ASP A 565 -65.02 2.79 -8.68
CA ASP A 565 -64.47 4.13 -8.45
C ASP A 565 -64.14 4.35 -6.95
N ALA A 566 -63.57 3.34 -6.30
CA ALA A 566 -63.43 3.28 -4.84
C ALA A 566 -62.19 4.04 -4.31
N GLY A 567 -62.31 4.72 -3.17
CA GLY A 567 -61.26 5.48 -2.49
C GLY A 567 -61.08 6.91 -3.01
N GLY A 568 -60.11 7.63 -2.44
CA GLY A 568 -59.81 9.02 -2.81
C GLY A 568 -60.90 10.00 -2.37
N ILE A 569 -60.89 11.20 -2.92
CA ILE A 569 -61.85 12.25 -2.54
C ILE A 569 -63.09 12.15 -3.40
N GLN A 570 -64.23 11.94 -2.74
CA GLN A 570 -65.54 11.81 -3.38
C GLN A 570 -66.57 12.67 -2.65
N GLU A 571 -67.61 13.07 -3.36
CA GLU A 571 -68.68 13.88 -2.78
C GLU A 571 -69.69 13.00 -2.03
N ILE A 572 -69.96 13.34 -0.76
CA ILE A 572 -70.97 12.70 0.08
C ILE A 572 -71.79 13.80 0.72
N ASN A 573 -73.11 13.79 0.51
CA ASN A 573 -74.03 14.83 0.98
C ASN A 573 -73.55 16.25 0.67
N GLY A 574 -73.08 16.52 -0.55
CA GLY A 574 -72.65 17.86 -0.97
C GLY A 574 -71.24 18.26 -0.48
N ARG A 575 -70.49 17.35 0.16
CA ARG A 575 -69.16 17.64 0.72
C ARG A 575 -68.08 16.68 0.21
N ALA A 576 -66.95 17.25 -0.22
CA ALA A 576 -65.75 16.49 -0.59
C ALA A 576 -65.19 15.75 0.64
N THR A 577 -65.22 14.42 0.60
CA THR A 577 -64.83 13.53 1.69
C THR A 577 -63.74 12.59 1.21
N LEU A 578 -62.62 12.51 1.93
CA LEU A 578 -61.58 11.53 1.68
C LEU A 578 -62.06 10.13 2.10
N LEU A 579 -62.33 9.26 1.15
CA LEU A 579 -62.77 7.89 1.39
C LEU A 579 -61.60 6.92 1.54
N PRO A 580 -61.70 5.95 2.46
CA PRO A 580 -60.76 4.84 2.54
C PRO A 580 -60.71 4.01 1.26
N LEU A 581 -59.57 3.36 1.03
CA LEU A 581 -59.39 2.37 -0.04
C LEU A 581 -60.52 1.33 -0.01
N GLY A 582 -61.10 1.06 -1.18
CA GLY A 582 -62.16 0.06 -1.36
C GLY A 582 -63.58 0.51 -1.01
N LEU A 583 -63.80 1.76 -0.60
CA LEU A 583 -65.14 2.33 -0.41
C LEU A 583 -65.49 3.37 -1.48
N THR A 584 -66.74 3.38 -1.92
CA THR A 584 -67.29 4.35 -2.88
C THR A 584 -68.27 5.30 -2.18
N ALA A 585 -68.44 6.51 -2.71
CA ALA A 585 -69.44 7.46 -2.20
C ALA A 585 -70.88 6.88 -2.23
N PRO A 586 -71.30 6.13 -3.28
CA PRO A 586 -72.58 5.43 -3.26
C PRO A 586 -72.73 4.42 -2.11
N GLU A 587 -71.69 3.65 -1.77
CA GLU A 587 -71.77 2.71 -0.64
C GLU A 587 -71.99 3.44 0.68
N VAL A 588 -71.19 4.48 0.95
CA VAL A 588 -71.33 5.27 2.19
C VAL A 588 -72.67 6.01 2.22
N SER A 589 -73.07 6.62 1.10
CA SER A 589 -74.36 7.32 0.98
C SER A 589 -75.54 6.36 1.13
N ASN A 590 -75.44 5.12 0.65
CA ASN A 590 -76.46 4.08 0.85
C ASN A 590 -76.55 3.65 2.30
N VAL A 591 -75.43 3.61 3.03
CA VAL A 591 -75.44 3.34 4.47
C VAL A 591 -76.09 4.50 5.23
N LEU A 592 -75.73 5.74 4.90
CA LEU A 592 -76.38 6.94 5.45
C LEU A 592 -77.89 6.97 5.14
N ARG A 593 -78.28 6.61 3.92
CA ARG A 593 -79.69 6.51 3.52
C ARG A 593 -80.39 5.32 4.14
N GLY A 594 -79.69 4.21 4.34
CA GLY A 594 -80.18 3.01 5.00
C GLY A 594 -80.52 3.27 6.45
N MET A 595 -79.69 4.06 7.15
CA MET A 595 -80.02 4.62 8.48
C MET A 595 -81.26 5.53 8.46
N ARG A 596 -81.79 5.89 7.28
CA ARG A 596 -82.97 6.74 7.04
C ARG A 596 -84.09 6.04 6.23
N GLY A 597 -83.93 4.75 5.86
CA GLY A 597 -84.70 4.12 4.79
C GLY A 597 -86.18 3.87 5.11
N PRO A 598 -87.05 3.62 4.11
CA PRO A 598 -88.48 3.31 4.33
C PRO A 598 -88.73 2.09 5.20
N GLU A 599 -87.73 1.21 5.34
CA GLU A 599 -87.70 0.08 6.26
C GLU A 599 -87.76 0.51 7.74
N TYR A 600 -87.46 1.77 8.03
CA TYR A 600 -87.55 2.42 9.33
C TYR A 600 -88.80 3.30 9.47
N ARG A 601 -89.54 3.58 8.38
CA ARG A 601 -90.76 4.42 8.38
C ARG A 601 -91.97 3.79 9.09
N GLY A 602 -91.85 2.53 9.56
CA GLY A 602 -92.86 1.85 10.38
C GLY A 602 -92.43 1.63 11.85
N LEU A 603 -91.21 2.02 12.20
CA LEU A 603 -90.72 2.01 13.59
C LEU A 603 -91.02 3.37 14.22
N SER A 604 -91.34 3.40 15.52
CA SER A 604 -91.35 4.67 16.26
C SER A 604 -89.98 5.34 16.13
N ASP A 605 -89.92 6.67 15.97
CA ASP A 605 -88.69 7.44 15.73
C ASP A 605 -87.52 7.04 16.65
N GLY A 606 -87.80 6.72 17.91
CA GLY A 606 -86.79 6.27 18.88
C GLY A 606 -86.10 4.93 18.56
N ARG A 607 -86.76 3.99 17.87
CA ARG A 607 -86.15 2.70 17.51
C ARG A 607 -85.28 2.79 16.25
N ALA A 608 -85.66 3.65 15.30
CA ALA A 608 -84.83 3.97 14.14
C ALA A 608 -83.56 4.72 14.57
N GLN A 609 -83.72 5.70 15.46
CA GLN A 609 -82.61 6.42 16.09
C GLN A 609 -81.66 5.48 16.84
N ALA A 610 -82.18 4.57 17.66
CA ALA A 610 -81.34 3.61 18.39
C ALA A 610 -80.48 2.75 17.45
N LEU A 611 -81.05 2.25 16.35
CA LEU A 611 -80.33 1.40 15.39
C LEU A 611 -79.24 2.18 14.62
N ALA A 612 -79.50 3.44 14.26
CA ALA A 612 -78.51 4.29 13.61
C ALA A 612 -77.36 4.66 14.57
N LEU A 613 -77.68 5.01 15.81
CA LEU A 613 -76.70 5.27 16.87
C LEU A 613 -75.85 4.05 17.18
N GLU A 614 -76.45 2.87 17.20
CA GLU A 614 -75.75 1.61 17.43
C GLU A 614 -74.77 1.28 16.28
N ALA A 615 -75.16 1.52 15.02
CA ALA A 615 -74.27 1.34 13.88
C ALA A 615 -73.08 2.32 13.92
N LEU A 616 -73.32 3.57 14.33
CA LEU A 616 -72.26 4.56 14.56
C LEU A 616 -71.34 4.14 15.72
N ALA A 617 -71.90 3.70 16.84
CA ALA A 617 -71.14 3.23 18.00
C ALA A 617 -70.28 2.00 17.67
N ALA A 618 -70.82 1.03 16.92
CA ALA A 618 -70.06 -0.13 16.45
C ALA A 618 -68.91 0.26 15.51
N ALA A 619 -69.07 1.35 14.76
CA ALA A 619 -68.03 1.92 13.92
C ALA A 619 -67.04 2.84 14.66
N SER A 620 -67.28 3.15 15.94
CA SER A 620 -66.45 4.07 16.73
C SER A 620 -65.00 3.57 16.81
N VAL A 621 -64.06 4.51 16.63
CA VAL A 621 -62.63 4.23 16.79
C VAL A 621 -62.27 4.04 18.26
N HIS A 622 -62.96 4.74 19.17
CA HIS A 622 -62.71 4.69 20.61
C HIS A 622 -63.65 3.73 21.37
N GLY A 623 -64.62 3.13 20.65
CA GLY A 623 -65.65 2.26 21.19
C GLY A 623 -66.68 3.00 22.06
N GLY A 624 -66.82 4.31 21.89
CA GLY A 624 -67.84 5.14 22.51
C GLY A 624 -69.12 5.25 21.67
N ALA A 625 -70.14 5.92 22.19
CA ALA A 625 -71.39 6.22 21.48
C ALA A 625 -71.49 7.72 21.15
N ALA A 626 -72.17 8.04 20.05
CA ALA A 626 -72.48 9.40 19.63
C ALA A 626 -73.77 9.88 20.31
N GLU A 627 -73.68 10.38 21.53
CA GLU A 627 -74.88 10.72 22.32
C GLU A 627 -75.30 12.18 22.18
N PHE A 628 -74.35 13.10 21.98
CA PHE A 628 -74.60 14.54 22.08
C PHE A 628 -74.11 15.31 20.86
N LEU A 629 -74.90 16.33 20.49
CA LEU A 629 -74.56 17.39 19.55
C LEU A 629 -74.63 18.73 20.30
N SER A 630 -73.49 19.39 20.54
CA SER A 630 -73.42 20.64 21.31
C SER A 630 -74.05 20.58 22.72
N GLY A 631 -74.07 19.41 23.35
CA GLY A 631 -74.67 19.21 24.69
C GLY A 631 -76.14 18.77 24.68
N ASP A 632 -76.81 18.81 23.53
CA ASP A 632 -78.16 18.29 23.37
C ASP A 632 -78.14 16.83 22.88
N PRO A 633 -79.08 15.97 23.31
CA PRO A 633 -79.19 14.60 22.79
C PRO A 633 -79.36 14.57 21.28
N LEU A 634 -78.66 13.65 20.62
CA LEU A 634 -78.67 13.55 19.16
C LEU A 634 -80.04 13.08 18.63
N ALA A 635 -80.86 13.98 18.09
CA ALA A 635 -82.14 13.64 17.45
C ALA A 635 -81.97 12.94 16.08
N PHE A 636 -82.97 12.15 15.67
CA PHE A 636 -82.94 11.43 14.39
C PHE A 636 -82.83 12.37 13.17
N GLU A 637 -83.50 13.53 13.21
CA GLU A 637 -83.46 14.56 12.16
C GLU A 637 -82.05 15.11 11.93
N HIS A 638 -81.22 15.15 12.97
CA HIS A 638 -79.83 15.61 12.84
C HIS A 638 -79.00 14.68 11.95
N LEU A 639 -79.40 13.40 11.83
CA LEU A 639 -78.70 12.44 10.99
C LEU A 639 -78.80 12.79 9.50
N GLU A 640 -79.72 13.68 9.09
CA GLU A 640 -79.89 14.14 7.71
C GLU A 640 -78.69 14.93 7.19
N ASP A 641 -78.05 15.70 8.07
CA ASP A 641 -76.95 16.61 7.76
C ASP A 641 -75.58 16.05 8.19
N VAL A 642 -75.49 14.73 8.36
CA VAL A 642 -74.23 14.05 8.69
C VAL A 642 -73.24 14.21 7.54
N THR A 643 -72.07 14.73 7.90
CA THR A 643 -70.88 14.83 7.07
C THR A 643 -69.72 14.16 7.77
N PHE A 644 -68.78 13.65 6.97
CA PHE A 644 -67.59 12.97 7.48
C PHE A 644 -66.36 13.79 7.19
N VAL A 645 -65.52 13.94 8.21
CA VAL A 645 -64.32 14.75 8.15
C VAL A 645 -63.14 13.87 8.53
N ALA A 646 -62.29 13.55 7.55
CA ALA A 646 -61.16 12.65 7.76
C ALA A 646 -60.23 13.17 8.87
N THR A 647 -59.86 12.33 9.82
CA THR A 647 -58.85 12.65 10.86
C THR A 647 -57.54 11.91 10.62
N SER A 648 -57.64 10.71 10.05
CA SER A 648 -56.52 9.89 9.60
C SER A 648 -56.96 8.98 8.46
N GLN A 649 -56.04 8.19 7.90
CA GLN A 649 -56.39 7.23 6.86
C GLN A 649 -57.30 6.14 7.44
N GLY A 650 -58.61 6.26 7.19
CA GLY A 650 -59.61 5.29 7.65
C GLY A 650 -60.42 5.68 8.89
N SER A 651 -60.13 6.84 9.50
CA SER A 651 -60.93 7.44 10.60
C SER A 651 -61.51 8.79 10.18
N HIS A 652 -62.74 9.05 10.62
CA HIS A 652 -63.52 10.23 10.28
C HIS A 652 -64.24 10.76 11.50
N ARG A 653 -64.05 12.05 11.81
CA ARG A 653 -64.96 12.77 12.68
C ARG A 653 -66.33 12.89 12.02
N VAL A 654 -67.36 12.68 12.81
CA VAL A 654 -68.74 12.85 12.38
C VAL A 654 -69.19 14.25 12.74
N GLN A 655 -69.62 15.02 11.73
CA GLN A 655 -70.11 16.37 11.89
C GLN A 655 -71.56 16.49 11.43
N ILE A 656 -72.34 17.31 12.12
CA ILE A 656 -73.71 17.67 11.72
C ILE A 656 -73.77 19.19 11.61
N LYS A 657 -74.13 19.70 10.43
CA LYS A 657 -74.12 21.15 10.13
C LYS A 657 -72.81 21.85 10.53
N GLY A 658 -71.68 21.14 10.43
CA GLY A 658 -70.34 21.64 10.78
C GLY A 658 -69.95 21.55 12.25
N VAL A 659 -70.82 21.01 13.12
CA VAL A 659 -70.53 20.79 14.55
C VAL A 659 -70.09 19.33 14.76
N ASP A 660 -68.98 19.12 15.47
CA ASP A 660 -68.50 17.78 15.83
C ASP A 660 -69.48 17.10 16.80
N LEU A 661 -69.82 15.84 16.53
CA LEU A 661 -70.42 14.98 17.53
C LEU A 661 -69.43 14.69 18.66
N VAL A 662 -69.90 14.50 19.88
CA VAL A 662 -69.05 14.20 21.04
C VAL A 662 -69.11 12.72 21.37
N ASP A 663 -67.95 12.10 21.54
CA ASP A 663 -67.83 10.72 21.99
C ASP A 663 -68.05 10.65 23.50
N ALA A 664 -69.07 9.89 23.93
CA ALA A 664 -69.47 9.81 25.33
C ALA A 664 -68.38 9.23 26.26
N LYS A 665 -67.44 8.45 25.73
CA LYS A 665 -66.40 7.78 26.51
C LYS A 665 -65.16 8.66 26.68
N THR A 666 -64.78 9.41 25.65
CA THR A 666 -63.58 10.24 25.66
C THR A 666 -63.85 11.72 25.95
N GLY A 667 -65.08 12.20 25.74
CA GLY A 667 -65.44 13.62 25.79
C GLY A 667 -64.86 14.44 24.62
N GLY A 668 -64.13 13.82 23.70
CA GLY A 668 -63.59 14.43 22.48
C GLY A 668 -64.54 14.26 21.29
N PRO A 669 -64.11 14.70 20.09
CA PRO A 669 -64.87 14.47 18.87
C PRO A 669 -65.14 12.98 18.60
N PHE A 670 -66.35 12.67 18.14
CA PHE A 670 -66.75 11.32 17.80
C PHE A 670 -66.16 10.90 16.45
N GLU A 671 -65.28 9.91 16.50
CA GLU A 671 -64.57 9.36 15.36
C GLU A 671 -65.08 7.97 14.99
N VAL A 672 -65.35 7.76 13.71
CA VAL A 672 -65.78 6.47 13.15
C VAL A 672 -64.83 5.99 12.06
N SER A 673 -64.73 4.67 11.93
CA SER A 673 -64.16 4.05 10.74
C SER A 673 -65.25 3.83 9.69
N LEU A 674 -65.19 4.53 8.56
CA LEU A 674 -66.17 4.33 7.47
C LEU A 674 -66.18 2.89 6.93
N GLN A 675 -65.03 2.19 6.96
CA GLN A 675 -64.97 0.77 6.58
C GLN A 675 -65.74 -0.11 7.57
N ARG A 676 -65.61 0.14 8.88
CA ARG A 676 -66.42 -0.55 9.90
C ARG A 676 -67.89 -0.20 9.73
N LEU A 677 -68.23 1.08 9.57
CA LEU A 677 -69.61 1.53 9.38
C LEU A 677 -70.31 0.83 8.21
N VAL A 678 -69.63 0.75 7.05
CA VAL A 678 -70.16 0.05 5.88
C VAL A 678 -70.24 -1.46 6.10
N SER A 679 -69.23 -2.06 6.74
CA SER A 679 -69.24 -3.49 7.07
C SER A 679 -70.39 -3.86 8.00
N GLU A 680 -70.59 -3.10 9.07
CA GLU A 680 -71.67 -3.27 10.05
C GLU A 680 -73.04 -3.14 9.38
N ALA A 681 -73.22 -2.11 8.55
CA ALA A 681 -74.46 -1.93 7.80
C ALA A 681 -74.76 -3.10 6.85
N ARG A 682 -73.73 -3.67 6.18
CA ARG A 682 -73.88 -4.85 5.33
C ARG A 682 -74.24 -6.10 6.11
N GLN A 683 -73.57 -6.33 7.25
CA GLN A 683 -73.88 -7.47 8.11
C GLN A 683 -75.32 -7.41 8.61
N ARG A 684 -75.79 -6.23 9.04
CA ARG A 684 -77.18 -6.00 9.48
C ARG A 684 -78.20 -6.18 8.34
N ALA A 685 -77.86 -5.75 7.12
CA ALA A 685 -78.72 -5.97 5.95
C ALA A 685 -78.79 -7.45 5.52
N GLY A 686 -77.69 -8.19 5.67
CA GLY A 686 -77.61 -9.62 5.33
C GLY A 686 -78.09 -10.58 6.42
N ALA A 687 -78.09 -10.16 7.69
CA ALA A 687 -78.58 -10.94 8.84
C ALA A 687 -80.12 -10.93 8.98
N ARG A 688 -80.84 -10.50 7.95
CA ARG A 688 -82.30 -10.63 7.90
C ARG A 688 -82.67 -12.10 7.60
N PRO A 689 -83.49 -12.76 8.44
CA PRO A 689 -84.11 -14.02 8.06
C PRO A 689 -85.06 -13.88 6.87
#